data_AF-A0AAF0U851-F1
#
_entry.id   AF-A0AAF0U851-F1
#
_cell.length_a   1.000
_cell.length_b   1.000
_cell.length_c   1.000
_cell.angle_alpha   90.00
_cell.angle_beta   90.00
_cell.angle_gamma   90.00
#
_symmetry.space_group_name_H-M   'P 1'
#
loop_
_entity.id
_entity.type
_entity.pdbx_description
1 polymer ?
#
loop_
_entity_poly.entity_id
_entity_poly.type
_entity_poly.pdbx_seq_one_letter_code
_entity_poly.pdbx_strand_id
1 'polypeptide(L)'
;MCILVGEMSSSDHRPVGTVVKLAINSLKNVDSTALLQFLYPILNMLLHLIGNGGETLQVAAFRAMVNILTRVQQESVDEAERNAFLVNFVDYAFDDFGGRQPPVYPGLSTVWGSLARSKAKGYRVGPVYDDVLAMAWFFLELIVKSMALEQARSFYHNLPSGEDIPPMQLKEGVFRCVVQLYDCLLTEVHERCKKGLSLAKHLNSSLAFFCYDLLSIIEPRQVFELVSLYLDKFSGVCQTVLHDCKLTFLQIICDHDLFVEMPGRDPSDRNYLSSILIQEIFLTWDHDDLSMRAKAARILVVLVCKHEFDIRYQKLEDKLYIAQLYFPLVGQILDEMPVFYNLSTIEKREVLIIFLQIVRNLDDETLVKAWEQSIARTRLFFKLLEECLMHFEHRKPADGMLVGSSSRSVIGEGPASPKYSDRLSPAINHYMSEAARQEVRGTPDNGYLWQRVNSQLSSPSQPYSLREALAQAQSSRIGASALALRESLHPILRQKLELWEENLSAAVSLQVLEVSEKFSRTAATKRIATDYGKLDCITSIFMNVFSRNQPLSFWKALFPVFNSVFELHGATLMARENDRFLKQIAFHLLRLAVFRNDNIRRRAVIGLQILIRSSFSYFMQTGRLRVMLTITLSELMSEVQVTQMKLDGTLEESGEARRLRNSLEEMADEAKSSSLLLESGLPQNALAAVPEGSAENLWSWSEVKFLSESLLMALDASLEHALLGSVMNVDRYAAAESFYKLAMAFAPVPDLHIMWLLHLCEAHQEMQSWAEAAQCAVAVAGVVMQALVCRNDGVWSKDHVSALRKICPMVSSDITSEASAAEVEGYGASKLTVDSAVKYLQLANKLFHQAELFHFCASILELVIPVNKSRKAYGQLAKCHTTLTNIYESILEQESSPIPFTDATYYRVGFYGEKFGNLDRKEYVYREPRDVRLGDIMEKLSHIYESRMDGTTLHVIPDSRQVKADELQPGVCYLQITAVDPVMEDEDLGSRRERIFSLSTGSVRARVFDRFLFDTPFTKNGKTQGGLEDQWKRRTVLQTEGSFPALVNRLLVIKCESLEFSPVENAIGMIETRTAALRNELEEPRSSEGDQLPRLQSLQRILQGSVAVQVNSGVLSVCTAFLSGEPATRLRSQELQQLIAALLEFMAVCKRAIRVHFRLIGEEDQDFHTQLVNGFQSLTAELSHYIPAILSEL
;
A
#
# COMPACT_ATOMS: atom_id res chain seq x y z
N MET A 1 64.56 -19.88 -58.99
CA MET A 1 63.85 -20.74 -58.02
C MET A 1 62.54 -21.28 -58.61
N CYS A 2 61.61 -20.43 -59.09
CA CYS A 2 60.41 -20.87 -59.81
C CYS A 2 60.71 -21.77 -61.03
N ILE A 3 61.83 -21.51 -61.75
CA ILE A 3 62.30 -22.34 -62.88
C ILE A 3 62.73 -23.75 -62.41
N LEU A 4 63.45 -23.85 -61.29
CA LEU A 4 63.93 -25.12 -60.72
C LEU A 4 62.79 -25.97 -60.12
N VAL A 5 61.70 -25.34 -59.67
CA VAL A 5 60.52 -26.03 -59.13
C VAL A 5 59.63 -26.59 -60.24
N GLY A 6 59.59 -25.93 -61.41
CA GLY A 6 58.90 -26.44 -62.61
C GLY A 6 59.50 -27.76 -63.13
N GLU A 7 60.82 -27.92 -63.03
CA GLU A 7 61.55 -29.12 -63.50
C GLU A 7 61.42 -30.34 -62.57
N MET A 8 60.96 -30.18 -61.32
CA MET A 8 60.72 -31.30 -60.39
C MET A 8 59.53 -32.18 -60.81
N SER A 9 58.69 -31.72 -61.73
CA SER A 9 57.56 -32.50 -62.25
C SER A 9 57.97 -33.63 -63.21
N SER A 10 59.25 -33.70 -63.63
CA SER A 10 59.65 -34.57 -64.75
C SER A 10 60.84 -35.52 -64.56
N SER A 11 61.58 -35.57 -63.44
CA SER A 11 62.61 -36.64 -63.28
C SER A 11 63.23 -36.81 -61.89
N ASP A 12 63.55 -38.06 -61.58
CA ASP A 12 64.11 -38.62 -60.35
C ASP A 12 65.63 -38.37 -60.23
N HIS A 13 66.06 -37.19 -59.74
CA HIS A 13 67.48 -36.88 -59.52
C HIS A 13 67.77 -36.18 -58.17
N ARG A 14 68.55 -36.87 -57.31
CA ARG A 14 68.97 -36.45 -55.95
C ARG A 14 69.82 -35.16 -55.80
N PRO A 15 70.48 -34.54 -56.82
CA PRO A 15 71.23 -33.30 -56.62
C PRO A 15 70.36 -32.04 -56.48
N VAL A 16 69.12 -32.07 -56.99
CA VAL A 16 68.23 -30.89 -57.08
C VAL A 16 67.71 -30.47 -55.70
N GLY A 17 67.43 -31.43 -54.80
CA GLY A 17 66.91 -31.15 -53.46
C GLY A 17 67.84 -30.30 -52.58
N THR A 18 69.16 -30.49 -52.69
CA THR A 18 70.15 -29.69 -51.93
C THR A 18 70.25 -28.26 -52.45
N VAL A 19 70.15 -28.06 -53.77
CA VAL A 19 70.17 -26.73 -54.42
C VAL A 19 68.90 -25.95 -54.09
N VAL A 20 67.73 -26.60 -54.15
CA VAL A 20 66.45 -25.98 -53.76
C VAL A 20 66.46 -25.62 -52.28
N LYS A 21 66.99 -26.49 -51.40
CA LYS A 21 67.15 -26.18 -49.97
C LYS A 21 68.08 -25.00 -49.71
N LEU A 22 69.18 -24.86 -50.44
CA LEU A 22 70.06 -23.69 -50.37
C LEU A 22 69.34 -22.42 -50.83
N ALA A 23 68.56 -22.50 -51.92
CA ALA A 23 67.77 -21.38 -52.42
C ALA A 23 66.67 -20.94 -51.43
N ILE A 24 65.98 -21.88 -50.79
CA ILE A 24 65.00 -21.60 -49.70
C ILE A 24 65.69 -20.87 -48.55
N ASN A 25 66.87 -21.35 -48.14
CA ASN A 25 67.63 -20.72 -47.06
C ASN A 25 68.16 -19.33 -47.42
N SER A 26 68.32 -19.00 -48.70
CA SER A 26 68.74 -17.67 -49.16
C SER A 26 67.61 -16.63 -49.15
N LEU A 27 66.34 -17.07 -49.13
CA LEU A 27 65.18 -16.16 -49.06
C LEU A 27 65.20 -15.27 -47.80
N LYS A 28 65.81 -15.74 -46.71
CA LYS A 28 65.98 -14.96 -45.48
C LYS A 28 66.80 -13.67 -45.67
N ASN A 29 67.60 -13.58 -46.74
CA ASN A 29 68.49 -12.45 -47.02
C ASN A 29 67.87 -11.43 -48.00
N VAL A 30 66.65 -11.67 -48.50
CA VAL A 30 65.95 -10.77 -49.43
C VAL A 30 65.42 -9.56 -48.66
N ASP A 31 65.48 -8.36 -49.24
CA ASP A 31 64.94 -7.14 -48.61
C ASP A 31 63.41 -7.19 -48.45
N SER A 32 62.87 -6.56 -47.40
CA SER A 32 61.44 -6.62 -47.07
C SER A 32 60.55 -6.03 -48.16
N THR A 33 61.00 -4.96 -48.84
CA THR A 33 60.25 -4.34 -49.94
C THR A 33 60.18 -5.24 -51.18
N ALA A 34 61.26 -5.96 -51.48
CA ALA A 34 61.31 -6.95 -52.55
C ALA A 34 60.50 -8.21 -52.22
N LEU A 35 60.45 -8.61 -50.94
CA LEU A 35 59.59 -9.71 -50.47
C LEU A 35 58.11 -9.40 -50.70
N LEU A 36 57.67 -8.16 -50.45
CA LEU A 36 56.28 -7.75 -50.69
C LEU A 36 55.89 -7.83 -52.18
N GLN A 37 56.78 -7.43 -53.09
CA GLN A 37 56.52 -7.47 -54.54
C GLN A 37 56.33 -8.89 -55.09
N PHE A 38 57.05 -9.87 -54.55
CA PHE A 38 57.01 -11.27 -55.00
C PHE A 38 56.35 -12.22 -53.99
N LEU A 39 55.58 -11.68 -53.03
CA LEU A 39 55.05 -12.43 -51.90
C LEU A 39 54.19 -13.61 -52.35
N TYR A 40 53.21 -13.39 -53.22
CA TYR A 40 52.25 -14.44 -53.59
C TYR A 40 52.89 -15.60 -54.36
N PRO A 41 53.72 -15.37 -55.40
CA PRO A 41 54.45 -16.45 -56.06
C PRO A 41 55.38 -17.23 -55.12
N ILE A 42 56.03 -16.55 -54.17
CA ILE A 42 56.93 -17.20 -53.20
C ILE A 42 56.14 -18.09 -52.25
N LEU A 43 55.03 -17.59 -51.69
CA LEU A 43 54.18 -18.37 -50.79
C LEU A 43 53.58 -19.60 -51.49
N ASN A 44 53.04 -19.44 -52.70
CA ASN A 44 52.49 -20.57 -53.48
C ASN A 44 53.56 -21.63 -53.80
N MET A 45 54.78 -21.21 -54.14
CA MET A 45 55.90 -22.12 -54.35
C MET A 45 56.26 -22.88 -53.06
N LEU A 46 56.30 -22.21 -51.90
CA LEU A 46 56.60 -22.85 -50.62
C LEU A 46 55.50 -23.83 -50.20
N LEU A 47 54.23 -23.49 -50.41
CA LEU A 47 53.09 -24.37 -50.13
C LEU A 47 53.13 -25.64 -51.01
N HIS A 48 53.53 -25.50 -52.29
CA HIS A 48 53.73 -26.64 -53.17
C HIS A 48 54.80 -27.61 -52.63
N LEU A 49 55.92 -27.06 -52.13
CA LEU A 49 57.01 -27.84 -51.55
C LEU A 49 56.63 -28.48 -50.20
N ILE A 50 55.73 -27.87 -49.43
CA ILE A 50 55.17 -28.45 -48.21
C ILE A 50 54.26 -29.63 -48.54
N GLY A 51 53.46 -29.55 -49.59
CA GLY A 51 52.58 -30.64 -50.03
C GLY A 51 53.31 -31.82 -50.65
N ASN A 52 54.28 -31.55 -51.55
CA ASN A 52 54.85 -32.57 -52.44
C ASN A 52 56.37 -32.81 -52.26
N GLY A 53 57.05 -32.08 -51.38
CA GLY A 53 58.48 -32.25 -51.11
C GLY A 53 58.80 -33.43 -50.19
N GLY A 54 60.05 -33.91 -50.19
CA GLY A 54 60.51 -34.85 -49.15
C GLY A 54 60.61 -34.19 -47.77
N GLU A 55 60.61 -34.98 -46.69
CA GLU A 55 60.52 -34.50 -45.29
C GLU A 55 61.46 -33.33 -44.96
N THR A 56 62.73 -33.40 -45.42
CA THR A 56 63.71 -32.33 -45.17
C THR A 56 63.42 -31.03 -45.93
N LEU A 57 62.76 -31.11 -47.09
CA LEU A 57 62.38 -29.98 -47.92
C LEU A 57 61.10 -29.33 -47.41
N GLN A 58 60.13 -30.15 -46.97
CA GLN A 58 58.90 -29.70 -46.33
C GLN A 58 59.18 -28.85 -45.08
N VAL A 59 60.05 -29.34 -44.19
CA VAL A 59 60.43 -28.59 -42.97
C VAL A 59 61.21 -27.31 -43.32
N ALA A 60 62.07 -27.34 -44.34
CA ALA A 60 62.80 -26.15 -44.78
C ALA A 60 61.86 -25.10 -45.39
N ALA A 61 60.92 -25.52 -46.23
CA ALA A 61 59.91 -24.66 -46.84
C ALA A 61 58.99 -24.03 -45.78
N PHE A 62 58.51 -24.82 -44.81
CA PHE A 62 57.68 -24.34 -43.71
C PHE A 62 58.42 -23.29 -42.85
N ARG A 63 59.68 -23.53 -42.48
CA ARG A 63 60.48 -22.55 -41.72
C ARG A 63 60.74 -21.25 -42.50
N ALA A 64 60.99 -21.34 -43.80
CA ALA A 64 61.16 -20.16 -44.64
C ALA A 64 59.86 -19.37 -44.78
N MET A 65 58.72 -20.05 -44.88
CA MET A 65 57.40 -19.42 -44.90
C MET A 65 57.16 -18.64 -43.62
N VAL A 66 57.39 -19.22 -42.45
CA VAL A 66 57.27 -18.51 -41.14
C VAL A 66 58.14 -17.26 -41.10
N ASN A 67 59.40 -17.34 -41.53
CA ASN A 67 60.31 -16.19 -41.55
C ASN A 67 59.82 -15.06 -42.46
N ILE A 68 59.27 -15.41 -43.64
CA ILE A 68 58.70 -14.41 -44.55
C ILE A 68 57.46 -13.77 -43.94
N LEU A 69 56.56 -14.56 -43.36
CA LEU A 69 55.33 -14.06 -42.73
C LEU A 69 55.63 -13.09 -41.58
N THR A 70 56.57 -13.42 -40.69
CA THR A 70 56.91 -12.53 -39.58
C THR A 70 57.55 -11.23 -40.04
N ARG A 71 58.40 -11.28 -41.08
CA ARG A 71 58.98 -10.07 -41.68
C ARG A 71 57.92 -9.21 -42.35
N VAL A 72 56.97 -9.81 -43.08
CA VAL A 72 55.85 -9.07 -43.70
C VAL A 72 54.95 -8.45 -42.63
N GLN A 73 54.69 -9.15 -41.53
CA GLN A 73 53.92 -8.62 -40.41
C GLN A 73 54.59 -7.37 -39.79
N GLN A 74 55.91 -7.35 -39.68
CA GLN A 74 56.68 -6.21 -39.14
C GLN A 74 56.63 -4.96 -40.03
N GLU A 75 56.33 -5.10 -41.32
CA GLU A 75 56.20 -3.99 -42.28
C GLU A 75 54.77 -3.40 -42.31
N SER A 76 53.87 -3.80 -41.40
CA SER A 76 52.52 -3.25 -41.32
C SER A 76 52.52 -1.78 -40.88
N VAL A 77 51.74 -0.92 -41.58
CA VAL A 77 51.74 0.54 -41.37
C VAL A 77 50.89 0.96 -40.15
N ASP A 78 49.89 0.15 -39.77
CA ASP A 78 48.84 0.56 -38.82
C ASP A 78 48.88 -0.16 -37.45
N GLU A 79 49.99 -0.81 -37.07
CA GLU A 79 50.08 -1.70 -35.90
C GLU A 79 48.96 -2.77 -35.84
N ALA A 80 48.30 -3.06 -36.97
CA ALA A 80 47.17 -3.99 -37.03
C ALA A 80 47.59 -5.43 -36.70
N GLU A 81 46.76 -6.14 -35.93
CA GLU A 81 47.03 -7.54 -35.52
C GLU A 81 47.23 -8.49 -36.72
N ARG A 82 46.61 -8.18 -37.87
CA ARG A 82 46.76 -8.94 -39.13
C ARG A 82 47.20 -8.02 -40.27
N ASN A 83 48.28 -8.40 -40.97
CA ASN A 83 48.77 -7.63 -42.11
C ASN A 83 47.88 -7.78 -43.36
N ALA A 84 47.50 -6.66 -43.98
CA ALA A 84 46.61 -6.62 -45.14
C ALA A 84 47.10 -7.41 -46.36
N PHE A 85 48.42 -7.48 -46.63
CA PHE A 85 48.95 -8.25 -47.74
C PHE A 85 48.78 -9.76 -47.52
N LEU A 86 48.90 -10.21 -46.27
CA LEU A 86 48.70 -11.60 -45.89
C LEU A 86 47.22 -11.99 -45.93
N VAL A 87 46.34 -11.11 -45.43
CA VAL A 87 44.88 -11.28 -45.54
C VAL A 87 44.48 -11.37 -47.02
N ASN A 88 44.94 -10.43 -47.86
CA ASN A 88 44.64 -10.45 -49.29
C ASN A 88 45.18 -11.70 -50.00
N PHE A 89 46.34 -12.23 -49.56
CA PHE A 89 46.83 -13.49 -50.09
C PHE A 89 45.86 -14.63 -49.76
N VAL A 90 45.49 -14.78 -48.49
CA VAL A 90 44.56 -15.82 -48.06
C VAL A 90 43.23 -15.64 -48.78
N ASP A 91 42.62 -14.46 -48.79
CA ASP A 91 41.27 -14.21 -49.30
C ASP A 91 41.13 -14.26 -50.82
N TYR A 92 42.13 -13.78 -51.57
CA TYR A 92 41.97 -13.58 -53.02
C TYR A 92 43.03 -14.27 -53.89
N ALA A 93 44.24 -14.50 -53.38
CA ALA A 93 45.35 -15.00 -54.21
C ALA A 93 45.67 -16.49 -54.01
N PHE A 94 45.30 -17.06 -52.87
CA PHE A 94 45.51 -18.47 -52.57
C PHE A 94 44.54 -19.33 -53.39
N ASP A 95 45.11 -20.11 -54.30
CA ASP A 95 44.44 -21.15 -55.06
C ASP A 95 45.26 -22.44 -54.91
N ASP A 96 44.62 -23.50 -54.45
CA ASP A 96 45.17 -24.82 -54.16
C ASP A 96 45.46 -25.59 -55.47
N PHE A 97 46.32 -24.98 -56.28
CA PHE A 97 46.80 -25.39 -57.60
C PHE A 97 45.69 -25.77 -58.60
N GLY A 98 44.50 -25.16 -58.49
CA GLY A 98 43.39 -25.37 -59.42
C GLY A 98 42.94 -26.83 -59.57
N GLY A 99 43.18 -27.68 -58.55
CA GLY A 99 42.82 -29.10 -58.57
C GLY A 99 43.74 -30.01 -59.39
N ARG A 100 44.84 -29.48 -59.94
CA ARG A 100 45.82 -30.27 -60.70
C ARG A 100 46.74 -31.11 -59.81
N GLN A 101 46.71 -30.87 -58.50
CA GLN A 101 47.57 -31.50 -57.51
C GLN A 101 46.78 -31.80 -56.23
N PRO A 102 47.31 -32.67 -55.34
CA PRO A 102 46.71 -32.92 -54.04
C PRO A 102 46.56 -31.61 -53.25
N PRO A 103 45.50 -31.49 -52.44
CA PRO A 103 45.28 -30.29 -51.67
C PRO A 103 46.39 -30.04 -50.65
N VAL A 104 46.65 -28.78 -50.32
CA VAL A 104 47.72 -28.35 -49.41
C VAL A 104 47.47 -28.74 -47.95
N TYR A 105 46.21 -28.77 -47.49
CA TYR A 105 45.91 -28.95 -46.06
C TYR A 105 46.45 -30.25 -45.40
N PRO A 106 46.50 -31.45 -46.03
CA PRO A 106 47.03 -32.65 -45.39
C PRO A 106 48.55 -32.57 -45.15
N GLY A 107 49.28 -32.03 -46.13
CA GLY A 107 50.72 -31.81 -46.04
C GLY A 107 51.06 -30.75 -44.99
N LEU A 108 50.35 -29.62 -45.00
CA LEU A 108 50.54 -28.55 -44.03
C LEU A 108 50.24 -29.02 -42.59
N SER A 109 49.13 -29.75 -42.40
CA SER A 109 48.74 -30.31 -41.10
C SER A 109 49.77 -31.31 -40.57
N THR A 110 50.36 -32.13 -41.45
CA THR A 110 51.35 -33.15 -41.07
C THR A 110 52.69 -32.53 -40.71
N VAL A 111 53.18 -31.57 -41.52
CA VAL A 111 54.47 -30.91 -41.30
C VAL A 111 54.43 -30.05 -40.04
N TRP A 112 53.38 -29.25 -39.87
CA TRP A 112 53.21 -28.46 -38.65
C TRP A 112 52.97 -29.35 -37.43
N GLY A 113 52.15 -30.40 -37.56
CA GLY A 113 51.90 -31.36 -36.48
C GLY A 113 53.17 -32.07 -36.01
N SER A 114 54.06 -32.46 -36.93
CA SER A 114 55.37 -33.04 -36.58
C SER A 114 56.25 -32.05 -35.83
N LEU A 115 56.29 -30.78 -36.25
CA LEU A 115 57.03 -29.73 -35.56
C LEU A 115 56.50 -29.50 -34.13
N ALA A 116 55.17 -29.42 -34.00
CA ALA A 116 54.50 -29.20 -32.72
C ALA A 116 54.70 -30.37 -31.74
N ARG A 117 54.62 -31.61 -32.22
CA ARG A 117 54.94 -32.81 -31.41
C ARG A 117 56.39 -32.85 -30.96
N SER A 118 57.33 -32.46 -31.81
CA SER A 118 58.74 -32.36 -31.42
C SER A 118 58.92 -31.33 -30.30
N LYS A 119 58.23 -30.18 -30.37
CA LYS A 119 58.25 -29.20 -29.28
C LYS A 119 57.66 -29.78 -27.99
N ALA A 120 56.50 -30.43 -28.06
CA ALA A 120 55.81 -31.02 -26.92
C ALA A 120 56.66 -32.11 -26.22
N LYS A 121 57.49 -32.85 -26.95
CA LYS A 121 58.45 -33.83 -26.41
C LYS A 121 59.71 -33.20 -25.78
N GLY A 122 59.81 -31.87 -25.73
CA GLY A 122 60.94 -31.16 -25.13
C GLY A 122 62.15 -30.98 -26.04
N TYR A 123 62.06 -31.31 -27.33
CA TYR A 123 63.15 -31.04 -28.28
C TYR A 123 63.32 -29.52 -28.46
N ARG A 124 64.57 -29.07 -28.63
CA ARG A 124 64.86 -27.66 -28.97
C ARG A 124 64.43 -27.37 -30.40
N VAL A 125 63.18 -26.96 -30.54
CA VAL A 125 62.70 -26.21 -31.69
C VAL A 125 63.04 -24.75 -31.40
N GLY A 126 63.96 -24.14 -32.16
CA GLY A 126 64.58 -22.82 -31.86
C GLY A 126 63.60 -21.63 -31.72
N PRO A 127 64.09 -20.37 -31.64
CA PRO A 127 63.27 -19.18 -31.40
C PRO A 127 62.12 -18.98 -32.43
N VAL A 128 62.24 -19.61 -33.59
CA VAL A 128 61.25 -19.66 -34.67
C VAL A 128 59.89 -20.25 -34.24
N TYR A 129 59.81 -21.03 -33.16
CA TYR A 129 58.53 -21.66 -32.80
C TYR A 129 57.52 -20.66 -32.22
N ASP A 130 57.96 -19.60 -31.52
CA ASP A 130 57.04 -18.55 -31.07
C ASP A 130 56.53 -17.72 -32.27
N ASP A 131 57.38 -17.51 -33.29
CA ASP A 131 57.00 -16.90 -34.58
C ASP A 131 55.93 -17.74 -35.32
N VAL A 132 56.06 -19.08 -35.29
CA VAL A 132 55.04 -19.99 -35.86
C VAL A 132 53.69 -19.78 -35.18
N LEU A 133 53.67 -19.67 -33.85
CA LEU A 133 52.43 -19.51 -33.08
C LEU A 133 51.84 -18.10 -33.25
N ALA A 134 52.68 -17.07 -33.38
CA ALA A 134 52.22 -15.72 -33.67
C ALA A 134 51.51 -15.65 -35.04
N MET A 135 52.00 -16.41 -36.02
CA MET A 135 51.42 -16.52 -37.36
C MET A 135 50.43 -17.68 -37.50
N ALA A 136 49.94 -18.26 -36.40
CA ALA A 136 49.08 -19.45 -36.43
C ALA A 136 47.77 -19.22 -37.22
N TRP A 137 47.17 -18.03 -37.10
CA TRP A 137 45.94 -17.66 -37.83
C TRP A 137 46.09 -17.90 -39.33
N PHE A 138 47.23 -17.53 -39.91
CA PHE A 138 47.48 -17.62 -41.36
C PHE A 138 47.51 -19.07 -41.83
N PHE A 139 48.21 -19.95 -41.10
CA PHE A 139 48.30 -21.36 -41.47
C PHE A 139 46.97 -22.10 -41.26
N LEU A 140 46.23 -21.78 -40.20
CA LEU A 140 44.91 -22.36 -39.93
C LEU A 140 43.90 -21.95 -40.99
N GLU A 141 43.87 -20.68 -41.39
CA GLU A 141 43.02 -20.22 -42.49
C GLU A 141 43.39 -20.83 -43.85
N LEU A 142 44.69 -21.07 -44.12
CA LEU A 142 45.10 -21.80 -45.33
C LEU A 142 44.63 -23.27 -45.31
N ILE A 143 44.65 -23.93 -44.15
CA ILE A 143 44.09 -25.29 -43.99
C ILE A 143 42.60 -25.26 -44.33
N VAL A 144 41.85 -24.36 -43.69
CA VAL A 144 40.41 -24.14 -43.91
C VAL A 144 40.12 -23.86 -45.38
N LYS A 145 40.84 -22.92 -45.99
CA LYS A 145 40.62 -22.52 -47.38
C LYS A 145 40.95 -23.63 -48.37
N SER A 146 42.02 -24.39 -48.14
CA SER A 146 42.34 -25.56 -48.97
C SER A 146 41.26 -26.66 -48.85
N MET A 147 40.69 -26.87 -47.65
CA MET A 147 39.53 -27.75 -47.46
C MET A 147 38.27 -27.22 -48.17
N ALA A 148 37.97 -25.92 -48.07
CA ALA A 148 36.84 -25.29 -48.76
C ALA A 148 36.96 -25.40 -50.29
N LEU A 149 38.17 -25.23 -50.83
CA LEU A 149 38.44 -25.43 -52.26
C LEU A 149 38.27 -26.91 -52.66
N GLU A 150 38.65 -27.88 -51.83
CA GLU A 150 38.35 -29.31 -52.08
C GLU A 150 36.85 -29.57 -52.07
N GLN A 151 36.13 -29.10 -51.05
CA GLN A 151 34.67 -29.21 -50.93
C GLN A 151 33.97 -28.64 -52.17
N ALA A 152 34.30 -27.40 -52.57
CA ALA A 152 33.73 -26.77 -53.76
C ALA A 152 33.97 -27.61 -55.03
N ARG A 153 35.18 -28.17 -55.19
CA ARG A 153 35.53 -29.04 -56.34
C ARG A 153 34.77 -30.36 -56.33
N SER A 154 34.59 -31.00 -55.17
CA SER A 154 33.88 -32.29 -55.04
C SER A 154 32.39 -32.20 -55.40
N PHE A 155 31.77 -31.04 -55.20
CA PHE A 155 30.35 -30.83 -55.39
C PHE A 155 29.98 -29.99 -56.63
N TYR A 156 30.98 -29.42 -57.32
CA TYR A 156 30.82 -28.52 -58.49
C TYR A 156 29.96 -29.09 -59.63
N HIS A 157 29.97 -30.41 -59.84
CA HIS A 157 29.24 -31.07 -60.93
C HIS A 157 27.95 -31.77 -60.48
N ASN A 158 27.67 -31.83 -59.18
CA ASN A 158 26.63 -32.70 -58.61
C ASN A 158 25.47 -31.94 -57.93
N LEU A 159 25.50 -30.61 -57.84
CA LEU A 159 24.44 -29.82 -57.21
C LEU A 159 23.44 -29.20 -58.21
N PRO A 160 22.12 -29.24 -57.91
CA PRO A 160 21.12 -28.40 -58.55
C PRO A 160 21.40 -26.91 -58.31
N SER A 161 21.01 -26.04 -59.25
CA SER A 161 21.23 -24.59 -59.13
C SER A 161 20.38 -24.01 -58.01
N GLY A 162 21.03 -23.49 -56.95
CA GLY A 162 20.38 -22.80 -55.83
C GLY A 162 20.40 -23.54 -54.48
N GLU A 163 21.01 -24.72 -54.39
CA GLU A 163 21.23 -25.43 -53.10
C GLU A 163 22.63 -25.12 -52.53
N ASP A 164 22.73 -25.04 -51.20
CA ASP A 164 23.99 -24.82 -50.50
C ASP A 164 24.89 -26.07 -50.56
N ILE A 165 26.20 -25.87 -50.67
CA ILE A 165 27.17 -26.97 -50.74
C ILE A 165 27.22 -27.67 -49.38
N PRO A 166 26.93 -28.99 -49.29
CA PRO A 166 26.93 -29.68 -48.01
C PRO A 166 28.35 -29.82 -47.44
N PRO A 167 28.49 -29.94 -46.10
CA PRO A 167 29.78 -30.18 -45.48
C PRO A 167 30.43 -31.48 -45.95
N MET A 168 31.75 -31.47 -46.12
CA MET A 168 32.52 -32.64 -46.54
C MET A 168 32.93 -33.51 -45.35
N GLN A 169 32.78 -34.83 -45.46
CA GLN A 169 33.34 -35.75 -44.47
C GLN A 169 34.85 -35.96 -44.71
N LEU A 170 35.68 -35.55 -43.76
CA LEU A 170 37.14 -35.77 -43.86
C LEU A 170 37.49 -37.25 -43.63
N LYS A 171 38.45 -37.75 -44.41
CA LYS A 171 39.01 -39.09 -44.23
C LYS A 171 39.66 -39.21 -42.84
N GLU A 172 39.38 -40.32 -42.16
CA GLU A 172 39.83 -40.59 -40.79
C GLU A 172 41.32 -40.33 -40.55
N GLY A 173 42.19 -40.79 -41.44
CA GLY A 173 43.64 -40.59 -41.31
C GLY A 173 44.07 -39.12 -41.36
N VAL A 174 43.39 -38.31 -42.17
CA VAL A 174 43.69 -36.87 -42.31
C VAL A 174 43.09 -36.09 -41.14
N PHE A 175 41.85 -36.41 -40.77
CA PHE A 175 41.21 -35.82 -39.60
C PHE A 175 42.02 -36.08 -38.32
N ARG A 176 42.53 -37.31 -38.13
CA ARG A 176 43.45 -37.64 -37.03
C ARG A 176 44.71 -36.77 -37.02
N CYS A 177 45.27 -36.41 -38.17
CA CYS A 177 46.41 -35.49 -38.23
C CYS A 177 46.03 -34.07 -37.79
N VAL A 178 44.85 -33.59 -38.18
CA VAL A 178 44.30 -32.29 -37.75
C VAL A 178 44.05 -32.29 -36.24
N VAL A 179 43.39 -33.32 -35.69
CA VAL A 179 43.17 -33.50 -34.25
C VAL A 179 44.50 -33.48 -33.47
N GLN A 180 45.52 -34.19 -33.96
CA GLN A 180 46.83 -34.21 -33.31
C GLN A 180 47.56 -32.87 -33.34
N LEU A 181 47.47 -32.14 -34.45
CA LEU A 181 48.02 -30.78 -34.54
C LEU A 181 47.27 -29.86 -33.56
N TYR A 182 45.93 -29.89 -33.60
CA TYR A 182 45.08 -29.12 -32.72
C TYR A 182 45.41 -29.37 -31.25
N ASP A 183 45.49 -30.64 -30.82
CA ASP A 183 45.87 -31.02 -29.45
C ASP A 183 47.23 -30.44 -29.02
N CYS A 184 48.22 -30.45 -29.92
CA CYS A 184 49.52 -29.84 -29.64
C CYS A 184 49.40 -28.33 -29.43
N LEU A 185 48.64 -27.64 -30.28
CA LEU A 185 48.41 -26.19 -30.17
C LEU A 185 47.62 -25.84 -28.90
N LEU A 186 46.66 -26.66 -28.49
CA LEU A 186 45.96 -26.51 -27.21
C LEU A 186 46.92 -26.61 -26.02
N THR A 187 47.91 -27.53 -26.05
CA THR A 187 48.96 -27.60 -25.03
C THR A 187 49.74 -26.29 -24.96
N GLU A 188 50.07 -25.70 -26.11
CA GLU A 188 50.82 -24.45 -26.19
C GLU A 188 50.01 -23.24 -25.67
N VAL A 189 48.69 -23.21 -25.87
CA VAL A 189 47.79 -22.23 -25.23
C VAL A 189 47.79 -22.44 -23.71
N HIS A 190 47.53 -23.66 -23.25
CA HIS A 190 47.43 -23.99 -21.83
C HIS A 190 48.72 -23.66 -21.06
N GLU A 191 49.90 -24.04 -21.60
CA GLU A 191 51.20 -23.76 -20.97
C GLU A 191 51.58 -22.28 -20.99
N ARG A 192 51.18 -21.52 -22.03
CA ARG A 192 51.46 -20.08 -22.09
C ARG A 192 50.53 -19.25 -21.24
N CYS A 193 49.28 -19.66 -21.04
CA CYS A 193 48.39 -19.00 -20.07
C CYS A 193 49.01 -18.93 -18.66
N LYS A 194 49.96 -19.82 -18.32
CA LYS A 194 50.74 -19.79 -17.06
C LYS A 194 51.89 -18.77 -17.04
N LYS A 195 52.37 -18.27 -18.20
CA LYS A 195 53.64 -17.52 -18.36
C LYS A 195 53.55 -16.20 -19.14
N GLY A 196 52.54 -15.99 -19.99
CA GLY A 196 52.39 -14.79 -20.82
C GLY A 196 51.04 -14.72 -21.54
N LEU A 197 50.40 -13.54 -21.51
CA LEU A 197 48.96 -13.40 -21.83
C LEU A 197 48.65 -13.15 -23.32
N SER A 198 49.45 -12.35 -24.03
CA SER A 198 49.09 -11.89 -25.37
C SER A 198 49.07 -13.03 -26.39
N LEU A 199 50.20 -13.72 -26.59
CA LEU A 199 50.30 -14.79 -27.60
C LEU A 199 49.32 -15.95 -27.32
N ALA A 200 49.07 -16.27 -26.05
CA ALA A 200 48.09 -17.29 -25.66
C ALA A 200 46.66 -16.91 -26.08
N LYS A 201 46.25 -15.65 -25.86
CA LYS A 201 44.93 -15.14 -26.28
C LYS A 201 44.75 -15.12 -27.81
N HIS A 202 45.79 -14.71 -28.55
CA HIS A 202 45.76 -14.70 -30.01
C HIS A 202 45.67 -16.13 -30.57
N LEU A 203 46.49 -17.05 -30.05
CA LEU A 203 46.45 -18.44 -30.46
C LEU A 203 45.10 -19.10 -30.13
N ASN A 204 44.56 -18.83 -28.93
CA ASN A 204 43.24 -19.29 -28.53
C ASN A 204 42.14 -18.82 -29.49
N SER A 205 42.15 -17.54 -29.85
CA SER A 205 41.19 -16.97 -30.81
C SER A 205 41.36 -17.56 -32.21
N SER A 206 42.61 -17.78 -32.66
CA SER A 206 42.91 -18.43 -33.93
C SER A 206 42.37 -19.86 -33.99
N LEU A 207 42.49 -20.62 -32.90
CA LEU A 207 41.92 -21.97 -32.79
C LEU A 207 40.39 -21.96 -32.71
N ALA A 208 39.79 -20.92 -32.13
CA ALA A 208 38.34 -20.75 -32.12
C ALA A 208 37.80 -20.46 -33.53
N PHE A 209 38.42 -19.52 -34.26
CA PHE A 209 38.07 -19.22 -35.64
C PHE A 209 38.33 -20.41 -36.58
N PHE A 210 39.39 -21.18 -36.34
CA PHE A 210 39.60 -22.42 -37.07
C PHE A 210 38.42 -23.39 -36.93
N CYS A 211 37.93 -23.62 -35.71
CA CYS A 211 36.73 -24.44 -35.51
C CYS A 211 35.48 -23.78 -36.10
N TYR A 212 35.33 -22.45 -35.96
CA TYR A 212 34.22 -21.68 -36.52
C TYR A 212 34.12 -21.89 -38.04
N ASP A 213 35.21 -21.69 -38.78
CA ASP A 213 35.19 -21.79 -40.24
C ASP A 213 34.94 -23.24 -40.69
N LEU A 214 35.50 -24.21 -39.95
CA LEU A 214 35.31 -25.63 -40.25
C LEU A 214 33.85 -26.08 -40.13
N LEU A 215 33.02 -25.42 -39.32
CA LEU A 215 31.60 -25.76 -39.16
C LEU A 215 30.80 -25.67 -40.47
N SER A 216 31.25 -24.85 -41.43
CA SER A 216 30.62 -24.70 -42.74
C SER A 216 31.26 -25.58 -43.83
N ILE A 217 32.43 -26.18 -43.56
CA ILE A 217 33.26 -26.85 -44.57
C ILE A 217 33.25 -28.37 -44.40
N ILE A 218 33.32 -28.85 -43.15
CA ILE A 218 33.40 -30.27 -42.84
C ILE A 218 32.25 -30.71 -41.94
N GLU A 219 31.99 -32.02 -41.87
CA GLU A 219 30.91 -32.59 -41.06
C GLU A 219 30.92 -32.03 -39.62
N PRO A 220 29.86 -31.34 -39.15
CA PRO A 220 29.85 -30.65 -37.85
C PRO A 220 30.20 -31.56 -36.67
N ARG A 221 29.85 -32.85 -36.75
CA ARG A 221 30.22 -33.86 -35.73
C ARG A 221 31.73 -34.03 -35.57
N GLN A 222 32.49 -33.93 -36.67
CA GLN A 222 33.96 -33.95 -36.60
C GLN A 222 34.49 -32.67 -35.93
N VAL A 223 33.87 -31.52 -36.18
CA VAL A 223 34.22 -30.27 -35.48
C VAL A 223 33.88 -30.35 -33.98
N PHE A 224 32.77 -30.99 -33.62
CA PHE A 224 32.38 -31.21 -32.22
C PHE A 224 33.40 -32.06 -31.45
N GLU A 225 34.11 -32.99 -32.12
CA GLU A 225 35.24 -33.69 -31.49
C GLU A 225 36.40 -32.75 -31.15
N LEU A 226 36.71 -31.77 -32.01
CA LEU A 226 37.71 -30.74 -31.73
C LEU A 226 37.27 -29.83 -30.59
N VAL A 227 35.99 -29.44 -30.56
CA VAL A 227 35.40 -28.65 -29.47
C VAL A 227 35.42 -29.43 -28.15
N SER A 228 35.05 -30.70 -28.15
CA SER A 228 35.12 -31.57 -26.95
C SER A 228 36.56 -31.66 -26.45
N LEU A 229 37.52 -31.89 -27.35
CA LEU A 229 38.94 -31.94 -27.02
C LEU A 229 39.44 -30.62 -26.41
N TYR A 230 38.97 -29.46 -26.92
CA TYR A 230 39.23 -28.17 -26.31
C TYR A 230 38.68 -28.10 -24.88
N LEU A 231 37.40 -28.42 -24.67
CA LEU A 231 36.76 -28.31 -23.36
C LEU A 231 37.39 -29.25 -22.33
N ASP A 232 37.72 -30.48 -22.73
CA ASP A 232 38.37 -31.47 -21.87
C ASP A 232 39.76 -30.99 -21.43
N LYS A 233 40.53 -30.40 -22.34
CA LYS A 233 41.88 -29.90 -22.06
C LYS A 233 41.91 -28.68 -21.15
N PHE A 234 40.82 -27.93 -21.13
CA PHE A 234 40.62 -26.75 -20.29
C PHE A 234 39.59 -27.01 -19.17
N SER A 235 39.41 -28.28 -18.76
CA SER A 235 38.57 -28.68 -17.62
C SER A 235 39.33 -28.58 -16.27
N GLY A 236 38.61 -28.36 -15.16
CA GLY A 236 39.18 -28.30 -13.79
C GLY A 236 39.44 -26.88 -13.25
N VAL A 237 40.00 -26.77 -12.03
CA VAL A 237 40.20 -25.50 -11.28
C VAL A 237 40.98 -24.48 -12.13
N CYS A 238 40.25 -23.58 -12.77
CA CYS A 238 40.80 -22.68 -13.77
C CYS A 238 41.38 -21.43 -13.10
N GLN A 239 42.66 -21.17 -13.38
CA GLN A 239 43.18 -19.81 -13.30
C GLN A 239 42.29 -18.90 -14.16
N THR A 240 41.97 -17.70 -13.68
CA THR A 240 41.11 -16.69 -14.34
C THR A 240 41.40 -16.55 -15.84
N VAL A 241 42.68 -16.61 -16.23
CA VAL A 241 43.13 -16.48 -17.63
C VAL A 241 42.67 -17.63 -18.53
N LEU A 242 42.72 -18.87 -18.03
CA LEU A 242 42.26 -20.05 -18.79
C LEU A 242 40.75 -20.00 -19.00
N HIS A 243 40.02 -19.58 -17.97
CA HIS A 243 38.58 -19.41 -18.03
C HIS A 243 38.17 -18.31 -19.02
N ASP A 244 38.88 -17.18 -19.02
CA ASP A 244 38.70 -16.10 -20.02
C ASP A 244 38.94 -16.59 -21.46
N CYS A 245 39.94 -17.45 -21.67
CA CYS A 245 40.19 -18.08 -22.97
C CYS A 245 39.02 -18.99 -23.39
N LYS A 246 38.51 -19.80 -22.46
CA LYS A 246 37.37 -20.70 -22.69
C LYS A 246 36.09 -19.93 -23.06
N LEU A 247 35.78 -18.85 -22.34
CA LEU A 247 34.65 -17.97 -22.67
C LEU A 247 34.81 -17.30 -24.04
N THR A 248 36.02 -16.85 -24.37
CA THR A 248 36.30 -16.23 -25.69
C THR A 248 36.16 -17.24 -26.82
N PHE A 249 36.63 -18.47 -26.61
CA PHE A 249 36.49 -19.56 -27.57
C PHE A 249 35.02 -19.90 -27.84
N LEU A 250 34.22 -20.05 -26.78
CA LEU A 250 32.78 -20.30 -26.90
C LEU A 250 32.04 -19.13 -27.52
N GLN A 251 32.39 -17.89 -27.17
CA GLN A 251 31.82 -16.69 -27.77
C GLN A 251 32.01 -16.70 -29.29
N ILE A 252 33.22 -16.98 -29.79
CA ILE A 252 33.51 -17.02 -31.22
C ILE A 252 32.70 -18.12 -31.90
N ILE A 253 32.78 -19.36 -31.41
CA ILE A 253 32.15 -20.51 -32.07
C ILE A 253 30.63 -20.43 -32.05
N CYS A 254 30.04 -19.96 -30.96
CA CYS A 254 28.57 -19.81 -30.86
C CYS A 254 28.05 -18.61 -31.66
N ASP A 255 28.93 -17.70 -32.11
CA ASP A 255 28.58 -16.58 -32.97
C ASP A 255 28.41 -16.97 -34.45
N HIS A 256 28.55 -18.27 -34.78
CA HIS A 256 28.38 -18.79 -36.13
C HIS A 256 26.98 -18.53 -36.70
N ASP A 257 26.87 -18.30 -38.00
CA ASP A 257 25.60 -17.92 -38.62
C ASP A 257 24.59 -19.06 -38.64
N LEU A 258 25.05 -20.29 -38.76
CA LEU A 258 24.22 -21.49 -38.66
C LEU A 258 24.06 -22.00 -37.22
N PHE A 259 24.46 -21.22 -36.20
CA PHE A 259 24.46 -21.69 -34.82
C PHE A 259 23.12 -22.31 -34.39
N VAL A 260 21.99 -21.68 -34.72
CA VAL A 260 20.65 -22.17 -34.34
C VAL A 260 20.32 -23.51 -35.02
N GLU A 261 20.73 -23.69 -36.27
CA GLU A 261 20.45 -24.87 -37.10
C GLU A 261 21.38 -26.06 -36.82
N MET A 262 22.37 -25.90 -35.94
CA MET A 262 23.36 -26.95 -35.66
C MET A 262 22.77 -28.22 -35.04
N PRO A 263 23.26 -29.41 -35.44
CA PRO A 263 22.79 -30.67 -34.88
C PRO A 263 23.26 -30.89 -33.43
N GLY A 264 22.58 -31.78 -32.72
CA GLY A 264 23.07 -32.35 -31.47
C GLY A 264 24.23 -33.33 -31.66
N ARG A 265 24.86 -33.72 -30.55
CA ARG A 265 25.89 -34.76 -30.55
C ARG A 265 25.28 -36.12 -30.90
N ASP A 266 24.16 -36.43 -30.24
CA ASP A 266 23.31 -37.57 -30.54
C ASP A 266 22.10 -37.15 -31.38
N PRO A 267 21.49 -38.06 -32.17
CA PRO A 267 20.31 -37.74 -32.98
C PRO A 267 19.09 -37.23 -32.19
N SER A 268 19.04 -37.53 -30.89
CA SER A 268 18.00 -37.08 -29.95
C SER A 268 18.24 -35.66 -29.42
N ASP A 269 19.47 -35.18 -29.46
CA ASP A 269 19.86 -33.91 -28.86
C ASP A 269 19.67 -32.79 -29.88
N ARG A 270 19.28 -31.63 -29.36
CA ARG A 270 19.23 -30.40 -30.16
C ARG A 270 20.48 -29.61 -29.85
N ASN A 271 21.23 -29.27 -30.89
CA ASN A 271 22.33 -28.30 -30.85
C ASN A 271 23.36 -28.53 -29.73
N TYR A 272 24.44 -29.22 -30.06
CA TYR A 272 25.49 -29.54 -29.09
C TYR A 272 26.14 -28.29 -28.46
N LEU A 273 26.37 -27.26 -29.27
CA LEU A 273 27.09 -26.05 -28.86
C LEU A 273 26.28 -25.21 -27.86
N SER A 274 24.96 -25.11 -28.01
CA SER A 274 24.11 -24.40 -27.06
C SER A 274 24.15 -25.04 -25.67
N SER A 275 24.16 -26.38 -25.63
CA SER A 275 24.18 -27.13 -24.37
C SER A 275 25.48 -26.89 -23.59
N ILE A 276 26.62 -26.92 -24.28
CA ILE A 276 27.92 -26.56 -23.70
C ILE A 276 27.92 -25.10 -23.24
N LEU A 277 27.47 -24.18 -24.10
CA LEU A 277 27.47 -22.75 -23.82
C LEU A 277 26.70 -22.45 -22.53
N ILE A 278 25.49 -23.01 -22.39
CA ILE A 278 24.65 -22.84 -21.20
C ILE A 278 25.37 -23.37 -19.95
N GLN A 279 25.91 -24.59 -20.01
CA GLN A 279 26.62 -25.19 -18.88
C GLN A 279 27.84 -24.36 -18.43
N GLU A 280 28.67 -23.92 -19.38
CA GLU A 280 29.89 -23.17 -19.08
C GLU A 280 29.59 -21.75 -18.59
N ILE A 281 28.56 -21.10 -19.15
CA ILE A 281 28.13 -19.78 -18.66
C ILE A 281 27.57 -19.88 -17.26
N PHE A 282 26.77 -20.90 -16.96
CA PHE A 282 26.24 -21.10 -15.62
C PHE A 282 27.35 -21.35 -14.60
N LEU A 283 28.33 -22.21 -14.92
CA LEU A 283 29.54 -22.41 -14.11
C LEU A 283 30.32 -21.11 -13.90
N THR A 284 30.33 -20.22 -14.90
CA THR A 284 31.02 -18.92 -14.80
C THR A 284 30.31 -17.95 -13.86
N TRP A 285 28.98 -18.03 -13.74
CA TRP A 285 28.23 -17.16 -12.83
C TRP A 285 28.55 -17.43 -11.35
N ASP A 286 29.04 -18.62 -11.02
CA ASP A 286 29.50 -18.98 -9.67
C ASP A 286 31.00 -18.67 -9.44
N HIS A 287 31.70 -18.09 -10.42
CA HIS A 287 33.12 -17.79 -10.31
C HIS A 287 33.39 -16.52 -9.46
N ASP A 288 34.47 -16.44 -8.66
CA ASP A 288 34.75 -15.28 -7.79
C ASP A 288 34.97 -13.93 -8.51
N ASP A 289 35.50 -13.96 -9.74
CA ASP A 289 35.78 -12.78 -10.56
C ASP A 289 34.52 -12.16 -11.23
N LEU A 290 34.14 -10.95 -10.78
CA LEU A 290 33.02 -10.16 -11.32
C LEU A 290 33.15 -9.85 -12.81
N SER A 291 34.36 -9.63 -13.32
CA SER A 291 34.56 -9.30 -14.74
C SER A 291 34.18 -10.49 -15.65
N MET A 292 34.41 -11.71 -15.17
CA MET A 292 34.06 -12.93 -15.90
C MET A 292 32.56 -13.23 -15.82
N ARG A 293 31.92 -13.04 -14.67
CA ARG A 293 30.46 -13.14 -14.54
C ARG A 293 29.75 -12.17 -15.50
N ALA A 294 30.19 -10.91 -15.52
CA ALA A 294 29.66 -9.90 -16.42
C ALA A 294 29.89 -10.24 -17.91
N LYS A 295 31.07 -10.79 -18.26
CA LYS A 295 31.36 -11.26 -19.62
C LYS A 295 30.44 -12.42 -20.02
N ALA A 296 30.25 -13.41 -19.16
CA ALA A 296 29.38 -14.56 -19.43
C ALA A 296 27.92 -14.15 -19.62
N ALA A 297 27.39 -13.29 -18.74
CA ALA A 297 26.04 -12.75 -18.91
C ALA A 297 25.89 -11.96 -20.23
N ARG A 298 26.91 -11.18 -20.62
CA ARG A 298 26.91 -10.40 -21.87
C ARG A 298 26.89 -11.29 -23.12
N ILE A 299 27.63 -12.40 -23.13
CA ILE A 299 27.71 -13.31 -24.28
C ILE A 299 26.31 -13.79 -24.68
N LEU A 300 25.51 -14.26 -23.71
CA LEU A 300 24.14 -14.70 -23.99
C LEU A 300 23.25 -13.58 -24.49
N VAL A 301 23.32 -12.39 -23.90
CA VAL A 301 22.52 -11.24 -24.36
C VAL A 301 22.85 -10.89 -25.81
N VAL A 302 24.13 -10.88 -26.19
CA VAL A 302 24.55 -10.60 -27.57
C VAL A 302 24.02 -11.66 -28.54
N LEU A 303 24.11 -12.94 -28.18
CA LEU A 303 23.61 -14.04 -29.02
C LEU A 303 22.09 -13.99 -29.17
N VAL A 304 21.35 -13.80 -28.07
CA VAL A 304 19.88 -13.70 -28.12
C VAL A 304 19.45 -12.47 -28.95
N CYS A 305 20.14 -11.34 -28.81
CA CYS A 305 19.91 -10.18 -29.67
C CYS A 305 20.20 -10.47 -31.15
N LYS A 306 21.30 -11.16 -31.46
CA LYS A 306 21.62 -11.59 -32.83
C LYS A 306 20.45 -12.37 -33.41
N HIS A 307 19.97 -13.38 -32.69
CA HIS A 307 18.89 -14.24 -33.16
C HIS A 307 17.56 -13.50 -33.30
N GLU A 308 17.23 -12.59 -32.38
CA GLU A 308 15.99 -11.81 -32.43
C GLU A 308 15.92 -10.88 -33.65
N PHE A 309 17.06 -10.36 -34.11
CA PHE A 309 17.14 -9.46 -35.26
C PHE A 309 17.56 -10.16 -36.57
N ASP A 310 17.87 -11.45 -36.54
CA ASP A 310 18.22 -12.21 -37.75
C ASP A 310 16.96 -12.46 -38.59
N ILE A 311 17.01 -12.07 -39.86
CA ILE A 311 15.87 -12.13 -40.79
C ILE A 311 15.39 -13.58 -40.99
N ARG A 312 16.28 -14.57 -40.83
CA ARG A 312 15.95 -16.00 -40.99
C ARG A 312 14.99 -16.51 -39.91
N TYR A 313 15.04 -15.95 -38.69
CA TYR A 313 14.32 -16.47 -37.52
C TYR A 313 13.13 -15.61 -37.10
N GLN A 314 12.49 -14.92 -38.04
CA GLN A 314 11.38 -14.02 -37.73
C GLN A 314 10.02 -14.72 -37.62
N LYS A 315 9.91 -16.00 -38.02
CA LYS A 315 8.66 -16.75 -37.86
C LYS A 315 8.49 -17.19 -36.39
N LEU A 316 7.23 -17.34 -35.97
CA LEU A 316 6.89 -17.80 -34.61
C LEU A 316 7.49 -19.17 -34.28
N GLU A 317 7.54 -20.08 -35.26
CA GLU A 317 8.13 -21.42 -35.10
C GLU A 317 9.63 -21.36 -34.82
N ASP A 318 10.35 -20.47 -35.52
CA ASP A 318 11.80 -20.28 -35.33
C ASP A 318 12.09 -19.66 -33.95
N LYS A 319 11.32 -18.64 -33.56
CA LYS A 319 11.42 -18.01 -32.22
C LYS A 319 11.12 -19.00 -31.10
N LEU A 320 10.13 -19.86 -31.30
CA LEU A 320 9.80 -20.93 -30.36
C LEU A 320 10.96 -21.93 -30.26
N TYR A 321 11.53 -22.35 -31.38
CA TYR A 321 12.68 -23.26 -31.39
C TYR A 321 13.87 -22.66 -30.62
N ILE A 322 14.18 -21.38 -30.84
CA ILE A 322 15.24 -20.67 -30.11
C ILE A 322 14.91 -20.56 -28.62
N ALA A 323 13.66 -20.29 -28.23
CA ALA A 323 13.26 -20.27 -26.83
C ALA A 323 13.46 -21.64 -26.17
N GLN A 324 13.05 -22.72 -26.83
CA GLN A 324 13.26 -24.09 -26.35
C GLN A 324 14.75 -24.47 -26.25
N LEU A 325 15.58 -23.94 -27.15
CA LEU A 325 17.04 -24.13 -27.15
C LEU A 325 17.70 -23.59 -25.87
N TYR A 326 17.26 -22.41 -25.41
CA TYR A 326 17.83 -21.75 -24.22
C TYR A 326 17.04 -22.04 -22.93
N PHE A 327 15.83 -22.62 -23.00
CA PHE A 327 15.01 -22.95 -21.84
C PHE A 327 15.73 -23.78 -20.74
N PRO A 328 16.65 -24.73 -21.05
CA PRO A 328 17.43 -25.43 -20.03
C PRO A 328 18.21 -24.52 -19.08
N LEU A 329 18.60 -23.32 -19.51
CA LEU A 329 19.24 -22.31 -18.66
C LEU A 329 18.31 -21.87 -17.52
N VAL A 330 17.02 -21.68 -17.79
CA VAL A 330 16.02 -21.37 -16.76
C VAL A 330 15.97 -22.51 -15.75
N GLY A 331 16.01 -23.76 -16.24
CA GLY A 331 16.11 -24.94 -15.39
C GLY A 331 17.29 -24.88 -14.40
N GLN A 332 18.49 -24.62 -14.89
CA GLN A 332 19.70 -24.51 -14.07
C GLN A 332 19.64 -23.36 -13.05
N ILE A 333 19.10 -22.20 -13.44
CA ILE A 333 18.90 -21.07 -12.52
C ILE A 333 17.94 -21.46 -11.38
N LEU A 334 16.87 -22.18 -11.69
CA LEU A 334 15.90 -22.62 -10.68
C LEU A 334 16.51 -23.65 -9.71
N ASP A 335 17.37 -24.54 -10.20
CA ASP A 335 18.00 -25.58 -9.39
C ASP A 335 19.09 -25.02 -8.47
N GLU A 336 19.84 -24.00 -8.93
CA GLU A 336 20.96 -23.40 -8.21
C GLU A 336 20.77 -21.88 -8.02
N MET A 337 19.61 -21.51 -7.44
CA MET A 337 19.25 -20.12 -7.11
C MET A 337 20.31 -19.29 -6.37
N PRO A 338 21.12 -19.84 -5.43
CA PRO A 338 22.19 -19.08 -4.79
C PRO A 338 23.18 -18.45 -5.78
N VAL A 339 23.47 -19.11 -6.90
CA VAL A 339 24.34 -18.59 -7.96
C VAL A 339 23.76 -17.30 -8.54
N PHE A 340 22.47 -17.28 -8.85
CA PHE A 340 21.77 -16.09 -9.32
C PHE A 340 21.77 -14.97 -8.27
N TYR A 341 21.52 -15.29 -7.00
CA TYR A 341 21.50 -14.27 -5.94
C TYR A 341 22.87 -13.62 -5.69
N ASN A 342 23.97 -14.35 -5.92
CA ASN A 342 25.35 -13.86 -5.81
C ASN A 342 25.77 -12.91 -6.95
N LEU A 343 24.97 -12.80 -8.01
CA LEU A 343 25.22 -11.84 -9.09
C LEU A 343 24.99 -10.39 -8.65
N SER A 344 25.78 -9.48 -9.21
CA SER A 344 25.58 -8.03 -9.07
C SER A 344 24.26 -7.60 -9.72
N THR A 345 23.75 -6.41 -9.36
CA THR A 345 22.50 -5.85 -9.92
C THR A 345 22.52 -5.77 -11.44
N ILE A 346 23.70 -5.57 -12.01
CA ILE A 346 23.95 -5.46 -13.44
C ILE A 346 23.81 -6.82 -14.11
N GLU A 347 24.52 -7.81 -13.59
CA GLU A 347 24.50 -9.18 -14.11
C GLU A 347 23.09 -9.76 -14.01
N LYS A 348 22.40 -9.52 -12.89
CA LYS A 348 20.98 -9.90 -12.72
C LYS A 348 20.11 -9.33 -13.84
N ARG A 349 20.25 -8.03 -14.18
CA ARG A 349 19.48 -7.43 -15.29
C ARG A 349 19.73 -8.15 -16.62
N GLU A 350 21.00 -8.45 -16.96
CA GLU A 350 21.33 -9.18 -18.19
C GLU A 350 20.71 -10.59 -18.22
N VAL A 351 20.84 -11.34 -17.12
CA VAL A 351 20.26 -12.69 -17.00
C VAL A 351 18.75 -12.66 -17.08
N LEU A 352 18.10 -11.68 -16.44
CA LEU A 352 16.66 -11.53 -16.45
C LEU A 352 16.12 -11.12 -17.84
N ILE A 353 16.86 -10.35 -18.65
CA ILE A 353 16.47 -10.11 -20.06
C ILE A 353 16.40 -11.42 -20.84
N ILE A 354 17.42 -12.28 -20.68
CA ILE A 354 17.45 -13.58 -21.37
C ILE A 354 16.27 -14.43 -20.91
N PHE A 355 16.02 -14.50 -19.60
CA PHE A 355 14.86 -15.19 -19.04
C PHE A 355 13.54 -14.67 -19.63
N LEU A 356 13.33 -13.35 -19.65
CA LEU A 356 12.13 -12.75 -20.23
C LEU A 356 12.00 -13.07 -21.73
N GLN A 357 13.08 -12.99 -22.50
CA GLN A 357 13.04 -13.30 -23.92
C GLN A 357 12.71 -14.77 -24.21
N ILE A 358 13.20 -15.70 -23.37
CA ILE A 358 12.85 -17.12 -23.46
C ILE A 358 11.35 -17.28 -23.17
N VAL A 359 10.87 -16.77 -22.02
CA VAL A 359 9.47 -16.94 -21.59
C VAL A 359 8.49 -16.29 -22.57
N ARG A 360 8.87 -15.19 -23.22
CA ARG A 360 8.03 -14.47 -24.20
C ARG A 360 7.68 -15.32 -25.43
N ASN A 361 8.66 -16.09 -25.90
CA ASN A 361 8.55 -16.85 -27.15
C ASN A 361 8.27 -18.34 -26.92
N LEU A 362 8.20 -18.78 -25.67
CA LEU A 362 7.90 -20.16 -25.32
C LEU A 362 6.39 -20.44 -25.46
N ASP A 363 6.06 -21.63 -25.94
CA ASP A 363 4.67 -22.06 -26.09
C ASP A 363 4.02 -22.41 -24.75
N ASP A 364 2.69 -22.37 -24.74
CA ASP A 364 1.86 -22.66 -23.58
C ASP A 364 2.07 -24.06 -23.03
N GLU A 365 2.22 -25.06 -23.90
CA GLU A 365 2.34 -26.45 -23.48
C GLU A 365 3.66 -26.69 -22.73
N THR A 366 4.77 -26.15 -23.25
CA THR A 366 6.08 -26.27 -22.61
C THR A 366 6.14 -25.53 -21.27
N LEU A 367 5.59 -24.31 -21.19
CA LEU A 367 5.57 -23.55 -19.94
C LEU A 367 4.71 -24.24 -18.86
N VAL A 368 3.53 -24.74 -19.24
CA VAL A 368 2.64 -25.47 -18.32
C VAL A 368 3.30 -26.78 -17.85
N LYS A 369 3.93 -27.56 -18.74
CA LYS A 369 4.69 -28.76 -18.37
C LYS A 369 5.80 -28.44 -17.37
N ALA A 370 6.48 -27.31 -17.51
CA ALA A 370 7.51 -26.91 -16.55
C ALA A 370 6.94 -26.65 -15.15
N TRP A 371 5.74 -26.05 -15.07
CA TRP A 371 5.06 -25.83 -13.79
C TRP A 371 4.48 -27.12 -13.18
N GLU A 372 4.09 -28.09 -13.99
CA GLU A 372 3.59 -29.41 -13.56
C GLU A 372 4.66 -30.25 -12.84
N GLN A 373 5.94 -30.06 -13.16
CA GLN A 373 7.03 -30.89 -12.64
C GLN A 373 7.22 -30.79 -11.12
N SER A 374 7.19 -29.57 -10.56
CA SER A 374 7.48 -29.36 -9.13
C SER A 374 6.93 -28.03 -8.62
N ILE A 375 6.17 -28.09 -7.52
CA ILE A 375 5.66 -26.90 -6.82
C ILE A 375 6.80 -25.97 -6.38
N ALA A 376 7.92 -26.55 -5.92
CA ALA A 376 9.07 -25.78 -5.47
C ALA A 376 9.72 -25.01 -6.63
N ARG A 377 9.90 -25.65 -7.79
CA ARG A 377 10.43 -24.98 -9.00
C ARG A 377 9.48 -23.89 -9.48
N THR A 378 8.18 -24.12 -9.45
CA THR A 378 7.17 -23.11 -9.79
C THR A 378 7.25 -21.89 -8.87
N ARG A 379 7.39 -22.08 -7.55
CA ARG A 379 7.60 -20.95 -6.62
C ARG A 379 8.88 -20.16 -6.93
N LEU A 380 9.98 -20.84 -7.25
CA LEU A 380 11.23 -20.18 -7.64
C LEU A 380 11.13 -19.47 -8.99
N PHE A 381 10.35 -19.99 -9.93
CA PHE A 381 10.06 -19.33 -11.20
C PHE A 381 9.32 -18.00 -10.99
N PHE A 382 8.31 -17.99 -10.11
CA PHE A 382 7.63 -16.75 -9.72
C PHE A 382 8.55 -15.80 -8.94
N LYS A 383 9.51 -16.33 -8.18
CA LYS A 383 10.54 -15.50 -7.56
C LYS A 383 11.42 -14.79 -8.58
N LEU A 384 11.79 -15.43 -9.70
CA LEU A 384 12.47 -14.75 -10.80
C LEU A 384 11.61 -13.65 -11.45
N LEU A 385 10.29 -13.85 -11.58
CA LEU A 385 9.38 -12.81 -12.05
C LEU A 385 9.34 -11.60 -11.09
N GLU A 386 9.37 -11.83 -9.78
CA GLU A 386 9.50 -10.74 -8.79
C GLU A 386 10.82 -9.97 -8.94
N GLU A 387 11.93 -10.67 -9.18
CA GLU A 387 13.23 -10.07 -9.44
C GLU A 387 13.21 -9.26 -10.75
N CYS A 388 12.48 -9.69 -11.78
CA CYS A 388 12.22 -8.89 -12.99
C CYS A 388 11.51 -7.57 -12.63
N LEU A 389 10.43 -7.63 -11.84
CA LEU A 389 9.75 -6.41 -11.41
C LEU A 389 10.66 -5.49 -10.58
N MET A 390 11.68 -6.03 -9.90
CA MET A 390 12.57 -5.26 -9.01
C MET A 390 13.66 -4.56 -9.79
N HIS A 391 14.32 -5.30 -10.67
CA HIS A 391 15.47 -4.80 -11.38
C HIS A 391 15.12 -3.89 -12.57
N PHE A 392 13.88 -3.95 -13.07
CA PHE A 392 13.38 -3.11 -14.16
C PHE A 392 12.35 -2.05 -13.70
N GLU A 393 12.26 -1.75 -12.39
CA GLU A 393 11.41 -0.66 -11.88
C GLU A 393 11.87 0.70 -12.43
N HIS A 394 10.98 1.45 -13.07
CA HIS A 394 11.28 2.81 -13.51
C HIS A 394 11.14 3.81 -12.35
N ARG A 395 12.27 4.36 -11.89
CA ARG A 395 12.31 5.46 -10.92
C ARG A 395 12.68 6.78 -11.62
N LYS A 396 11.78 7.76 -11.60
CA LYS A 396 12.07 9.11 -12.08
C LYS A 396 13.09 9.78 -11.14
N PRO A 397 14.22 10.27 -11.65
CA PRO A 397 15.19 11.00 -10.83
C PRO A 397 14.60 12.38 -10.54
N ALA A 398 14.29 12.65 -9.27
CA ALA A 398 13.79 13.93 -8.78
C ALA A 398 12.49 14.42 -9.46
N ASP A 399 11.38 13.74 -9.19
CA ASP A 399 10.11 14.44 -9.01
C ASP A 399 9.25 13.67 -8.01
N GLY A 400 9.00 14.30 -6.87
CA GLY A 400 8.10 13.85 -5.82
C GLY A 400 6.65 13.86 -6.28
N MET A 401 6.31 13.00 -7.24
CA MET A 401 4.93 12.70 -7.60
C MET A 401 4.51 11.47 -6.79
N LEU A 402 4.09 11.75 -5.55
CA LEU A 402 3.50 10.83 -4.55
C LEU A 402 4.46 9.96 -3.72
N VAL A 403 5.64 10.51 -3.40
CA VAL A 403 6.32 10.18 -2.14
C VAL A 403 6.46 11.49 -1.36
N GLY A 404 5.36 11.90 -0.74
CA GLY A 404 5.37 12.96 0.27
C GLY A 404 5.92 12.39 1.57
N SER A 405 7.24 12.23 1.66
CA SER A 405 7.91 12.11 2.95
C SER A 405 7.73 13.44 3.69
N SER A 406 6.74 13.49 4.59
CA SER A 406 6.68 14.54 5.60
C SER A 406 7.84 14.34 6.57
N SER A 407 8.78 15.29 6.53
CA SER A 407 9.70 15.68 7.62
C SER A 407 10.49 14.58 8.37
N ARG A 408 11.82 14.66 8.21
CA ARG A 408 12.87 14.03 9.04
C ARG A 408 12.99 12.51 8.96
N SER A 409 13.33 12.01 7.78
CA SER A 409 14.23 10.87 7.68
C SER A 409 15.35 11.23 6.69
N VAL A 410 16.59 10.95 7.10
CA VAL A 410 17.79 11.12 6.28
C VAL A 410 17.55 10.40 4.96
N ILE A 411 17.83 11.08 3.85
CA ILE A 411 17.86 10.50 2.50
C ILE A 411 18.75 9.26 2.59
N GLY A 412 18.13 8.08 2.68
CA GLY A 412 18.83 6.83 2.49
C GLY A 412 19.24 6.79 1.03
N GLU A 413 20.53 6.97 0.75
CA GLU A 413 21.16 6.50 -0.47
C GLU A 413 20.96 4.97 -0.56
N GLY A 414 19.75 4.54 -0.91
CA GLY A 414 19.54 3.19 -1.39
C GLY A 414 20.30 3.05 -2.72
N PRO A 415 21.00 1.93 -2.97
CA PRO A 415 21.69 1.74 -4.23
C PRO A 415 20.66 1.77 -5.37
N ALA A 416 20.61 2.85 -6.13
CA ALA A 416 19.78 2.93 -7.32
C ALA A 416 20.26 1.86 -8.31
N SER A 417 19.33 1.10 -8.89
CA SER A 417 19.68 0.16 -9.96
C SER A 417 20.27 0.95 -11.13
N PRO A 418 21.45 0.57 -11.65
CA PRO A 418 22.05 1.28 -12.78
C PRO A 418 21.11 1.14 -14.00
N LYS A 419 20.72 2.25 -14.61
CA LYS A 419 19.84 2.24 -15.80
C LYS A 419 20.63 1.73 -17.00
N TYR A 420 19.99 1.09 -17.98
CA TYR A 420 20.65 0.78 -19.26
C TYR A 420 21.11 2.06 -19.96
N SER A 421 20.36 3.15 -19.78
CA SER A 421 20.77 4.49 -20.20
C SER A 421 22.11 4.95 -19.59
N ASP A 422 22.49 4.42 -18.42
CA ASP A 422 23.74 4.76 -17.73
C ASP A 422 24.92 3.90 -18.23
N ARG A 423 24.71 3.09 -19.28
CA ARG A 423 25.70 2.19 -19.88
C ARG A 423 25.84 2.38 -21.39
N LEU A 424 25.24 3.44 -21.92
CA LEU A 424 25.29 3.73 -23.35
C LEU A 424 26.74 4.01 -23.75
N SER A 425 27.21 3.30 -24.76
CA SER A 425 28.56 3.51 -25.28
C SER A 425 28.68 4.91 -25.89
N PRO A 426 29.88 5.51 -25.89
CA PRO A 426 30.13 6.78 -26.59
C PRO A 426 29.68 6.78 -28.06
N ALA A 427 29.67 5.61 -28.71
CA ALA A 427 29.21 5.42 -30.08
C ALA A 427 27.67 5.54 -30.23
N ILE A 428 26.89 4.96 -29.29
CA ILE A 428 25.43 5.14 -29.27
C ILE A 428 25.08 6.60 -28.98
N ASN A 429 25.84 7.26 -28.10
CA ASN A 429 25.69 8.69 -27.82
C ASN A 429 26.00 9.56 -29.06
N HIS A 430 27.00 9.17 -29.87
CA HIS A 430 27.34 9.85 -31.12
C HIS A 430 26.26 9.66 -32.19
N TYR A 431 25.84 8.41 -32.43
CA TYR A 431 24.76 8.08 -33.37
C TYR A 431 23.45 8.77 -33.00
N MET A 432 23.04 8.73 -31.72
CA MET A 432 21.83 9.38 -31.24
C MET A 432 21.94 10.91 -31.32
N SER A 433 23.11 11.48 -31.06
CA SER A 433 23.39 12.93 -31.24
C SER A 433 23.33 13.36 -32.69
N GLU A 434 23.78 12.53 -33.64
CA GLU A 434 23.62 12.78 -35.07
C GLU A 434 22.18 12.63 -35.54
N ALA A 435 21.45 11.60 -35.07
CA ALA A 435 20.03 11.40 -35.37
C ALA A 435 19.17 12.57 -34.85
N ALA A 436 19.47 13.11 -33.67
CA ALA A 436 18.80 14.29 -33.12
C ALA A 436 19.11 15.58 -33.91
N ARG A 437 20.28 15.67 -34.57
CA ARG A 437 20.60 16.78 -35.49
C ARG A 437 19.85 16.70 -36.81
N GLN A 438 19.41 15.50 -37.22
CA GLN A 438 18.66 15.27 -38.45
C GLN A 438 17.14 15.50 -38.29
N GLU A 439 16.58 15.42 -37.07
CA GLU A 439 15.13 15.61 -36.82
C GLU A 439 14.66 17.08 -36.76
N VAL A 440 15.51 18.09 -36.97
CA VAL A 440 15.12 19.52 -36.91
C VAL A 440 14.36 20.01 -38.17
N ARG A 441 13.85 19.09 -39.01
CA ARG A 441 12.92 19.43 -40.11
C ARG A 441 11.75 18.45 -40.19
N GLY A 442 10.70 18.71 -39.42
CA GLY A 442 9.39 18.08 -39.61
C GLY A 442 8.47 18.27 -38.42
N THR A 443 7.36 18.99 -38.60
CA THR A 443 6.31 19.25 -37.61
C THR A 443 5.54 17.98 -37.21
N PRO A 444 4.97 17.91 -35.99
CA PRO A 444 4.29 16.72 -35.50
C PRO A 444 2.80 16.73 -35.83
N ASP A 445 2.29 15.66 -36.43
CA ASP A 445 0.86 15.34 -36.39
C ASP A 445 0.66 13.82 -36.20
N ASN A 446 -0.07 13.50 -35.13
CA ASN A 446 -0.79 12.27 -34.75
C ASN A 446 -0.32 10.86 -35.17
N GLY A 447 -0.25 9.98 -34.16
CA GLY A 447 -0.62 8.56 -34.31
C GLY A 447 0.41 7.56 -33.77
N TYR A 448 0.32 7.21 -32.48
CA TYR A 448 1.04 6.05 -31.93
C TYR A 448 0.38 4.75 -32.40
N LEU A 449 0.79 4.29 -33.57
CA LEU A 449 0.72 2.91 -34.02
C LEU A 449 2.14 2.53 -34.41
N TRP A 450 2.72 1.54 -33.73
CA TRP A 450 3.96 0.89 -34.12
C TRP A 450 3.76 0.17 -35.46
N GLN A 451 3.74 0.92 -36.56
CA GLN A 451 3.92 0.36 -37.88
C GLN A 451 5.38 -0.02 -38.04
N ARG A 452 5.56 -1.33 -38.20
CA ARG A 452 6.71 -2.04 -38.74
C ARG A 452 7.47 -1.13 -39.73
N VAL A 453 8.67 -0.70 -39.36
CA VAL A 453 9.59 0.00 -40.27
C VAL A 453 9.75 -0.90 -41.49
N ASN A 454 9.37 -0.36 -42.64
CA ASN A 454 9.24 -1.06 -43.90
C ASN A 454 10.61 -1.61 -44.33
N SER A 455 10.69 -2.93 -44.53
CA SER A 455 11.89 -3.67 -44.90
C SER A 455 12.21 -3.58 -46.40
N GLN A 456 12.12 -2.39 -46.99
CA GLN A 456 12.51 -2.13 -48.37
C GLN A 456 13.50 -0.97 -48.46
N LEU A 457 14.69 -1.20 -47.92
CA LEU A 457 15.92 -0.58 -48.37
C LEU A 457 16.95 -1.70 -48.51
N SER A 458 16.88 -2.37 -49.66
CA SER A 458 17.94 -3.21 -50.18
C SER A 458 19.24 -2.38 -50.30
N SER A 459 20.34 -2.98 -49.87
CA SER A 459 21.72 -2.47 -49.87
C SER A 459 22.09 -1.78 -51.18
N PRO A 460 22.93 -0.74 -51.13
CA PRO A 460 24.37 -1.01 -51.27
C PRO A 460 25.27 -0.10 -50.41
N SER A 461 26.39 -0.67 -49.93
CA SER A 461 27.56 0.02 -49.36
C SER A 461 27.34 0.89 -48.11
N GLN A 462 27.40 0.27 -46.93
CA GLN A 462 27.94 0.91 -45.72
C GLN A 462 28.96 -0.04 -45.08
N PRO A 463 30.25 0.33 -44.96
CA PRO A 463 31.15 -0.32 -44.02
C PRO A 463 30.80 0.18 -42.60
N TYR A 464 31.14 -0.58 -41.58
CA TYR A 464 30.82 -0.37 -40.16
C TYR A 464 29.46 -0.94 -39.74
N SER A 465 29.45 -2.25 -39.47
CA SER A 465 28.35 -2.87 -38.73
C SER A 465 28.38 -2.39 -37.27
N LEU A 466 27.20 -2.19 -36.67
CA LEU A 466 27.02 -1.94 -35.23
C LEU A 466 27.81 -2.95 -34.36
N ARG A 467 28.03 -4.16 -34.90
CA ARG A 467 28.81 -5.26 -34.31
C ARG A 467 30.31 -4.94 -34.18
N GLU A 468 30.92 -4.32 -35.20
CA GLU A 468 32.32 -3.87 -35.17
C GLU A 468 32.50 -2.64 -34.26
N ALA A 469 31.52 -1.73 -34.25
CA ALA A 469 31.52 -0.59 -33.34
C ALA A 469 31.39 -1.01 -31.86
N LEU A 470 30.62 -2.06 -31.58
CA LEU A 470 30.52 -2.69 -30.25
C LEU A 470 31.79 -3.47 -29.88
N ALA A 471 32.44 -4.14 -30.85
CA ALA A 471 33.70 -4.84 -30.64
C ALA A 471 34.88 -3.88 -30.40
N GLN A 472 34.93 -2.72 -31.06
CA GLN A 472 35.94 -1.67 -30.84
C GLN A 472 35.69 -0.85 -29.57
N ALA A 473 34.44 -0.66 -29.14
CA ALA A 473 34.14 0.02 -27.88
C ALA A 473 34.48 -0.82 -26.63
N GLN A 474 34.48 -2.15 -26.75
CA GLN A 474 34.91 -3.05 -25.67
C GLN A 474 36.43 -3.07 -25.47
N SER A 475 37.22 -2.63 -26.45
CA SER A 475 38.70 -2.56 -26.34
C SER A 475 39.22 -1.23 -25.80
N SER A 476 38.39 -0.19 -25.71
CA SER A 476 38.80 1.11 -25.16
C SER A 476 38.80 1.10 -23.63
N ARG A 477 39.96 0.80 -23.04
CA ARG A 477 40.31 1.20 -21.67
C ARG A 477 40.44 2.73 -21.64
N ILE A 478 39.52 3.46 -20.99
CA ILE A 478 39.78 4.73 -20.26
C ILE A 478 38.48 5.18 -19.58
N GLY A 479 38.57 5.47 -18.28
CA GLY A 479 37.46 5.83 -17.41
C GLY A 479 36.97 7.27 -17.58
N ALA A 480 35.82 7.43 -18.23
CA ALA A 480 34.87 8.48 -17.91
C ALA A 480 33.69 7.85 -17.16
N SER A 481 33.25 8.43 -16.04
CA SER A 481 32.04 7.95 -15.35
C SER A 481 30.84 8.10 -16.29
N ALA A 482 30.02 7.07 -16.43
CA ALA A 482 28.88 7.09 -17.35
C ALA A 482 27.86 8.21 -17.04
N LEU A 483 27.87 8.71 -15.79
CA LEU A 483 27.16 9.91 -15.35
C LEU A 483 27.60 11.18 -16.09
N ALA A 484 28.91 11.41 -16.26
CA ALA A 484 29.43 12.58 -16.97
C ALA A 484 29.07 12.54 -18.48
N LEU A 485 29.03 11.34 -19.07
CA LEU A 485 28.57 11.12 -20.44
C LEU A 485 27.07 11.43 -20.60
N ARG A 486 26.23 11.04 -19.64
CA ARG A 486 24.78 11.33 -19.66
C ARG A 486 24.49 12.83 -19.56
N GLU A 487 25.18 13.55 -18.68
CA GLU A 487 25.00 15.00 -18.54
C GLU A 487 25.43 15.78 -19.78
N SER A 488 26.37 15.22 -20.55
CA SER A 488 26.80 15.77 -21.85
C SER A 488 25.78 15.58 -22.99
N LEU A 489 24.76 14.72 -22.81
CA LEU A 489 23.75 14.46 -23.83
C LEU A 489 22.77 15.63 -24.01
N HIS A 490 22.35 15.84 -25.27
CA HIS A 490 21.31 16.79 -25.61
C HIS A 490 19.99 16.47 -24.85
N PRO A 491 19.24 17.46 -24.34
CA PRO A 491 18.03 17.24 -23.54
C PRO A 491 16.98 16.31 -24.19
N ILE A 492 16.73 16.44 -25.50
CA ILE A 492 15.80 15.57 -26.25
C ILE A 492 16.22 14.09 -26.20
N LEU A 493 17.52 13.82 -26.22
CA LEU A 493 18.04 12.45 -26.15
C LEU A 493 17.93 11.88 -24.75
N ARG A 494 18.20 12.70 -23.72
CA ARG A 494 17.94 12.31 -22.33
C ARG A 494 16.46 11.95 -22.14
N GLN A 495 15.55 12.73 -22.70
CA GLN A 495 14.12 12.46 -22.68
C GLN A 495 13.75 11.16 -23.44
N LYS A 496 14.30 10.94 -24.64
CA LYS A 496 14.09 9.68 -25.39
C LYS A 496 14.61 8.47 -24.60
N LEU A 497 15.77 8.56 -23.97
CA LEU A 497 16.33 7.49 -23.14
C LEU A 497 15.49 7.19 -21.89
N GLU A 498 14.93 8.21 -21.26
CA GLU A 498 14.01 8.04 -20.13
C GLU A 498 12.71 7.36 -20.56
N LEU A 499 12.18 7.72 -21.74
CA LEU A 499 11.02 7.06 -22.33
C LEU A 499 11.31 5.60 -22.70
N TRP A 500 12.54 5.29 -23.14
CA TRP A 500 12.97 3.91 -23.38
C TRP A 500 13.01 3.07 -22.10
N GLU A 501 13.53 3.62 -21.00
CA GLU A 501 13.51 2.92 -19.70
C GLU A 501 12.08 2.73 -19.17
N GLU A 502 11.20 3.72 -19.37
CA GLU A 502 9.78 3.59 -19.03
C GLU A 502 9.10 2.49 -19.87
N ASN A 503 9.36 2.44 -21.18
CA ASN A 503 8.84 1.41 -22.06
C ASN A 503 9.37 0.02 -21.71
N LEU A 504 10.65 -0.08 -21.34
CA LEU A 504 11.25 -1.34 -20.90
C LEU A 504 10.56 -1.81 -19.61
N SER A 505 10.41 -0.93 -18.62
CA SER A 505 9.69 -1.23 -17.39
C SER A 505 8.26 -1.70 -17.67
N ALA A 506 7.55 -1.01 -18.57
CA ALA A 506 6.20 -1.40 -19.00
C ALA A 506 6.17 -2.78 -19.65
N ALA A 507 7.10 -3.06 -20.57
CA ALA A 507 7.17 -4.35 -21.25
C ALA A 507 7.42 -5.50 -20.28
N VAL A 508 8.35 -5.34 -19.33
CA VAL A 508 8.62 -6.33 -18.30
C VAL A 508 7.39 -6.56 -17.41
N SER A 509 6.78 -5.50 -16.89
CA SER A 509 5.60 -5.63 -16.02
C SER A 509 4.41 -6.27 -16.75
N LEU A 510 4.16 -5.90 -18.01
CA LEU A 510 3.09 -6.49 -18.82
C LEU A 510 3.33 -7.97 -19.09
N GLN A 511 4.57 -8.38 -19.39
CA GLN A 511 4.89 -9.78 -19.60
C GLN A 511 4.74 -10.60 -18.31
N VAL A 512 5.18 -10.08 -17.16
CA VAL A 512 4.96 -10.73 -15.87
C VAL A 512 3.47 -10.91 -15.60
N LEU A 513 2.65 -9.90 -15.93
CA LEU A 513 1.20 -9.95 -15.77
C LEU A 513 0.55 -11.01 -16.67
N GLU A 514 0.95 -11.09 -17.94
CA GLU A 514 0.48 -12.11 -18.90
C GLU A 514 0.81 -13.53 -18.42
N VAL A 515 2.04 -13.78 -17.98
CA VAL A 515 2.46 -15.06 -17.41
C VAL A 515 1.66 -15.40 -16.15
N SER A 516 1.38 -14.41 -15.30
CA SER A 516 0.58 -14.59 -14.07
C SER A 516 -0.87 -14.94 -14.39
N GLU A 517 -1.48 -14.29 -15.38
CA GLU A 517 -2.83 -14.60 -15.85
C GLU A 517 -2.93 -16.03 -16.38
N LYS A 518 -1.97 -16.44 -17.21
CA LYS A 518 -1.90 -17.79 -17.78
C LYS A 518 -1.74 -18.86 -16.71
N PHE A 519 -0.87 -18.62 -15.73
CA PHE A 519 -0.74 -19.49 -14.56
C PHE A 519 -2.06 -19.58 -13.80
N SER A 520 -2.73 -18.45 -13.56
CA SER A 520 -4.01 -18.41 -12.86
C SER A 520 -5.10 -19.23 -13.57
N ARG A 521 -5.25 -19.08 -14.90
CA ARG A 521 -6.19 -19.88 -15.71
C ARG A 521 -5.88 -21.38 -15.63
N THR A 522 -4.61 -21.75 -15.71
CA THR A 522 -4.19 -23.17 -15.69
C THR A 522 -4.26 -23.78 -14.28
N ALA A 523 -4.00 -22.99 -13.23
CA ALA A 523 -4.22 -23.42 -11.85
C ALA A 523 -5.71 -23.68 -11.59
N ALA A 524 -6.61 -22.85 -12.15
CA ALA A 524 -8.05 -23.04 -12.01
C ALA A 524 -8.53 -24.38 -12.62
N THR A 525 -7.91 -24.85 -13.71
CA THR A 525 -8.21 -26.17 -14.29
C THR A 525 -7.63 -27.34 -13.49
N LYS A 526 -6.96 -27.08 -12.37
CA LYS A 526 -6.27 -28.07 -11.51
C LYS A 526 -5.22 -28.93 -12.23
N ARG A 527 -4.68 -28.42 -13.33
CA ARG A 527 -3.66 -29.12 -14.13
C ARG A 527 -2.28 -29.05 -13.51
N ILE A 528 -1.97 -27.95 -12.83
CA ILE A 528 -0.67 -27.72 -12.16
C ILE A 528 -0.82 -27.90 -10.65
N ALA A 529 0.08 -28.61 -9.98
CA ALA A 529 0.10 -28.64 -8.53
C ALA A 529 0.63 -27.29 -7.99
N THR A 530 -0.12 -26.64 -7.10
CA THR A 530 0.32 -25.41 -6.42
C THR A 530 -0.28 -25.33 -5.02
N ASP A 531 0.10 -24.29 -4.28
CA ASP A 531 -0.51 -23.97 -3.00
C ASP A 531 -1.89 -23.36 -3.23
N TYR A 532 -2.90 -24.21 -3.40
CA TYR A 532 -4.29 -23.78 -3.62
C TYR A 532 -4.91 -23.05 -2.42
N GLY A 533 -4.33 -23.17 -1.22
CA GLY A 533 -4.82 -22.51 -0.02
C GLY A 533 -4.43 -21.03 0.04
N LYS A 534 -3.21 -20.69 -0.40
CA LYS A 534 -2.71 -19.30 -0.37
C LYS A 534 -2.54 -18.66 -1.74
N LEU A 535 -2.24 -19.46 -2.76
CA LEU A 535 -1.79 -18.99 -4.08
C LEU A 535 -0.64 -17.98 -3.98
N ASP A 536 0.34 -18.27 -3.11
CA ASP A 536 1.50 -17.41 -2.81
C ASP A 536 2.17 -16.83 -4.07
N CYS A 537 2.30 -17.62 -5.14
CA CYS A 537 2.87 -17.17 -6.41
C CYS A 537 2.14 -15.95 -6.99
N ILE A 538 0.81 -15.94 -6.94
CA ILE A 538 -0.03 -14.87 -7.50
C ILE A 538 -0.17 -13.71 -6.52
N THR A 539 -0.39 -14.02 -5.23
CA THR A 539 -0.52 -12.99 -4.19
C THR A 539 0.76 -12.17 -4.07
N SER A 540 1.93 -12.81 -4.14
CA SER A 540 3.23 -12.12 -4.09
C SER A 540 3.49 -11.21 -5.30
N ILE A 541 3.12 -11.64 -6.51
CA ILE A 541 3.24 -10.79 -7.71
C ILE A 541 2.35 -9.56 -7.59
N PHE A 542 1.07 -9.71 -7.22
CA PHE A 542 0.18 -8.57 -7.04
C PHE A 542 0.68 -7.63 -5.93
N MET A 543 1.14 -8.15 -4.78
CA MET A 543 1.73 -7.31 -3.72
C MET A 543 2.93 -6.49 -4.24
N ASN A 544 3.83 -7.09 -5.02
CA ASN A 544 4.98 -6.39 -5.61
C ASN A 544 4.56 -5.36 -6.67
N VAL A 545 3.57 -5.67 -7.50
CA VAL A 545 3.08 -4.76 -8.54
C VAL A 545 2.42 -3.53 -7.93
N PHE A 546 1.48 -3.73 -6.99
CA PHE A 546 0.70 -2.64 -6.37
C PHE A 546 1.56 -1.74 -5.48
N SER A 547 2.62 -2.28 -4.87
CA SER A 547 3.53 -1.51 -4.01
C SER A 547 4.54 -0.63 -4.76
N ARG A 548 4.71 -0.82 -6.07
CA ARG A 548 5.75 -0.18 -6.88
C ARG A 548 5.21 0.83 -7.87
N ASN A 549 6.11 1.67 -8.39
CA ASN A 549 5.77 2.59 -9.47
C ASN A 549 5.60 1.81 -10.78
N GLN A 550 4.41 1.89 -11.37
CA GLN A 550 4.10 1.25 -12.64
C GLN A 550 3.72 2.28 -13.70
N PRO A 551 4.10 2.05 -14.97
CA PRO A 551 3.74 2.94 -16.07
C PRO A 551 2.23 2.92 -16.35
N LEU A 552 1.71 3.99 -16.97
CA LEU A 552 0.26 4.12 -17.20
C LEU A 552 -0.30 3.00 -18.08
N SER A 553 0.46 2.54 -19.07
CA SER A 553 0.08 1.42 -19.95
C SER A 553 -0.15 0.13 -19.16
N PHE A 554 0.64 -0.11 -18.11
CA PHE A 554 0.50 -1.27 -17.25
C PHE A 554 -0.83 -1.27 -16.47
N TRP A 555 -1.18 -0.13 -15.86
CA TRP A 555 -2.44 -0.01 -15.11
C TRP A 555 -3.68 -0.29 -15.98
N LYS A 556 -3.62 -0.03 -17.28
CA LYS A 556 -4.71 -0.38 -18.21
C LYS A 556 -4.90 -1.88 -18.36
N ALA A 557 -3.82 -2.66 -18.37
CA ALA A 557 -3.87 -4.12 -18.51
C ALA A 557 -4.10 -4.83 -17.17
N LEU A 558 -3.68 -4.24 -16.05
CA LEU A 558 -3.76 -4.86 -14.73
C LEU A 558 -5.18 -5.26 -14.32
N PHE A 559 -6.15 -4.36 -14.44
CA PHE A 559 -7.48 -4.58 -13.87
C PHE A 559 -8.32 -5.66 -14.58
N PRO A 560 -8.25 -5.81 -15.92
CA PRO A 560 -8.78 -7.01 -16.59
C PRO A 560 -8.23 -8.33 -16.02
N VAL A 561 -6.92 -8.40 -15.83
CA VAL A 561 -6.26 -9.59 -15.25
C VAL A 561 -6.63 -9.78 -13.78
N PHE A 562 -6.63 -8.70 -13.00
CA PHE A 562 -7.04 -8.68 -11.60
C PHE A 562 -8.48 -9.19 -11.45
N ASN A 563 -9.41 -8.74 -12.31
CA ASN A 563 -10.78 -9.24 -12.33
C ASN A 563 -10.83 -10.73 -12.64
N SER A 564 -10.13 -11.18 -13.70
CA SER A 564 -10.10 -12.60 -14.09
C SER A 564 -9.55 -13.49 -12.97
N VAL A 565 -8.50 -13.05 -12.26
CA VAL A 565 -7.94 -13.80 -11.14
C VAL A 565 -8.94 -13.90 -9.97
N PHE A 566 -9.65 -12.81 -9.64
CA PHE A 566 -10.67 -12.83 -8.59
C PHE A 566 -11.95 -13.58 -8.98
N GLU A 567 -12.26 -13.70 -10.27
CA GLU A 567 -13.32 -14.59 -10.77
C GLU A 567 -12.93 -16.07 -10.61
N LEU A 568 -11.67 -16.42 -10.88
CA LEU A 568 -11.20 -17.81 -10.82
C LEU A 568 -10.86 -18.28 -9.40
N HIS A 569 -10.30 -17.40 -8.57
CA HIS A 569 -9.69 -17.75 -7.28
C HIS A 569 -10.18 -16.92 -6.11
N GLY A 570 -11.29 -16.17 -6.27
CA GLY A 570 -11.76 -15.25 -5.23
C GLY A 570 -12.04 -15.94 -3.89
N ALA A 571 -12.42 -17.23 -3.88
CA ALA A 571 -12.66 -18.00 -2.66
C ALA A 571 -11.39 -18.09 -1.81
N THR A 572 -10.30 -18.45 -2.47
CA THR A 572 -8.96 -18.58 -1.90
C THR A 572 -8.40 -17.21 -1.50
N LEU A 573 -8.52 -16.22 -2.38
CA LEU A 573 -7.95 -14.88 -2.16
C LEU A 573 -8.66 -14.10 -1.04
N MET A 574 -9.95 -14.37 -0.83
CA MET A 574 -10.75 -13.79 0.24
C MET A 574 -10.75 -14.64 1.53
N ALA A 575 -10.11 -15.82 1.53
CA ALA A 575 -10.00 -16.68 2.70
C ALA A 575 -9.15 -16.05 3.83
N ARG A 576 -9.34 -16.51 5.08
CA ARG A 576 -8.58 -16.01 6.24
C ARG A 576 -7.07 -16.22 6.12
N GLU A 577 -6.65 -17.28 5.45
CA GLU A 577 -5.23 -17.57 5.20
C GLU A 577 -4.53 -16.48 4.37
N ASN A 578 -5.30 -15.66 3.64
CA ASN A 578 -4.83 -14.58 2.79
C ASN A 578 -5.18 -13.18 3.33
N ASP A 579 -5.50 -13.04 4.63
CA ASP A 579 -5.84 -11.73 5.22
C ASP A 579 -4.75 -10.68 5.03
N ARG A 580 -3.47 -11.08 5.17
CA ARG A 580 -2.33 -10.19 4.90
C ARG A 580 -2.33 -9.67 3.46
N PHE A 581 -2.60 -10.54 2.49
CA PHE A 581 -2.69 -10.15 1.09
C PHE A 581 -3.87 -9.20 0.86
N LEU A 582 -5.07 -9.57 1.34
CA LEU A 582 -6.28 -8.77 1.16
C LEU A 582 -6.14 -7.37 1.80
N LYS A 583 -5.57 -7.30 3.01
CA LYS A 583 -5.27 -6.03 3.70
C LYS A 583 -4.34 -5.16 2.86
N GLN A 584 -3.24 -5.72 2.35
CA GLN A 584 -2.29 -4.96 1.54
C GLN A 584 -2.90 -4.48 0.23
N ILE A 585 -3.66 -5.32 -0.47
CA ILE A 585 -4.32 -4.91 -1.71
C ILE A 585 -5.37 -3.82 -1.46
N ALA A 586 -6.20 -3.97 -0.42
CA ALA A 586 -7.15 -2.95 0.00
C ALA A 586 -6.45 -1.60 0.29
N PHE A 587 -5.36 -1.62 1.06
CA PHE A 587 -4.55 -0.44 1.35
C PHE A 587 -4.01 0.22 0.07
N HIS A 588 -3.41 -0.56 -0.83
CA HIS A 588 -2.86 -0.01 -2.07
C HIS A 588 -3.93 0.53 -3.02
N LEU A 589 -5.11 -0.10 -3.08
CA LEU A 589 -6.24 0.42 -3.86
C LEU A 589 -6.74 1.75 -3.28
N LEU A 590 -6.88 1.87 -1.96
CA LEU A 590 -7.21 3.15 -1.31
C LEU A 590 -6.12 4.20 -1.55
N ARG A 591 -4.83 3.82 -1.51
CA ARG A 591 -3.71 4.70 -1.85
C ARG A 591 -3.79 5.20 -3.30
N LEU A 592 -4.13 4.33 -4.25
CA LEU A 592 -4.33 4.69 -5.65
C LEU A 592 -5.60 5.55 -5.85
N ALA A 593 -6.59 5.44 -4.97
CA ALA A 593 -7.78 6.32 -4.95
C ALA A 593 -7.46 7.76 -4.47
N VAL A 594 -6.29 8.01 -3.89
CA VAL A 594 -5.79 9.37 -3.56
C VAL A 594 -4.98 9.98 -4.72
N PHE A 595 -4.60 9.16 -5.71
CA PHE A 595 -3.59 9.49 -6.72
C PHE A 595 -4.00 10.68 -7.61
N ARG A 596 -3.03 11.52 -8.00
CA ARG A 596 -3.34 12.74 -8.78
C ARG A 596 -3.90 12.43 -10.19
N ASN A 597 -3.46 11.33 -10.80
CA ASN A 597 -3.91 10.91 -12.12
C ASN A 597 -5.33 10.30 -12.05
N ASP A 598 -6.27 10.95 -12.73
CA ASP A 598 -7.69 10.55 -12.80
C ASP A 598 -7.89 9.12 -13.32
N ASN A 599 -7.15 8.71 -14.35
CA ASN A 599 -7.25 7.37 -14.93
C ASN A 599 -6.85 6.27 -13.97
N ILE A 600 -5.89 6.54 -13.07
CA ILE A 600 -5.43 5.57 -12.07
C ILE A 600 -6.45 5.50 -10.93
N ARG A 601 -7.01 6.63 -10.48
CA ARG A 601 -8.06 6.64 -9.45
C ARG A 601 -9.30 5.86 -9.89
N ARG A 602 -9.82 6.13 -11.09
CA ARG A 602 -10.98 5.40 -11.66
C ARG A 602 -10.76 3.89 -11.67
N ARG A 603 -9.54 3.44 -11.99
CA ARG A 603 -9.18 2.03 -11.97
C ARG A 603 -9.08 1.47 -10.56
N ALA A 604 -8.58 2.26 -9.60
CA ALA A 604 -8.60 1.89 -8.19
C ALA A 604 -10.04 1.69 -7.68
N VAL A 605 -10.97 2.55 -8.09
CA VAL A 605 -12.41 2.40 -7.81
C VAL A 605 -12.95 1.07 -8.37
N ILE A 606 -12.62 0.72 -9.62
CA ILE A 606 -12.95 -0.59 -10.18
C ILE A 606 -12.33 -1.74 -9.37
N GLY A 607 -11.08 -1.60 -8.93
CA GLY A 607 -10.44 -2.58 -8.05
C GLY A 607 -11.21 -2.80 -6.74
N LEU A 608 -11.68 -1.73 -6.10
CA LEU A 608 -12.51 -1.80 -4.91
C LEU A 608 -13.85 -2.49 -5.21
N GLN A 609 -14.50 -2.17 -6.33
CA GLN A 609 -15.73 -2.83 -6.78
C GLN A 609 -15.54 -4.34 -7.03
N ILE A 610 -14.38 -4.76 -7.56
CA ILE A 610 -14.03 -6.18 -7.72
C ILE A 610 -13.92 -6.87 -6.35
N LEU A 611 -13.26 -6.25 -5.36
CA LEU A 611 -13.19 -6.81 -4.00
C LEU A 611 -14.59 -6.96 -3.38
N ILE A 612 -15.45 -5.94 -3.57
CA ILE A 612 -16.84 -5.96 -3.11
C ILE A 612 -17.62 -7.10 -3.76
N ARG A 613 -17.49 -7.28 -5.09
CA ARG A 613 -18.14 -8.37 -5.84
C ARG A 613 -17.71 -9.72 -5.29
N SER A 614 -16.41 -9.91 -5.09
CA SER A 614 -15.89 -11.15 -4.51
C SER A 614 -16.42 -11.36 -3.09
N SER A 615 -16.57 -10.31 -2.28
CA SER A 615 -17.18 -10.44 -0.94
C SER A 615 -18.63 -10.94 -1.02
N PHE A 616 -19.45 -10.40 -1.93
CA PHE A 616 -20.81 -10.88 -2.17
C PHE A 616 -20.85 -12.34 -2.63
N SER A 617 -20.01 -12.67 -3.61
CA SER A 617 -20.00 -14.00 -4.25
C SER A 617 -19.62 -15.11 -3.27
N TYR A 618 -18.79 -14.82 -2.26
CA TYR A 618 -18.27 -15.82 -1.32
C TYR A 618 -18.87 -15.76 0.08
N PHE A 619 -19.10 -14.56 0.63
CA PHE A 619 -19.61 -14.42 2.00
C PHE A 619 -21.09 -14.06 2.08
N MET A 620 -21.74 -13.77 0.95
CA MET A 620 -23.12 -13.26 0.88
C MET A 620 -23.33 -11.93 1.63
N GLN A 621 -22.26 -11.29 2.09
CA GLN A 621 -22.28 -10.05 2.87
C GLN A 621 -20.97 -9.27 2.68
N THR A 622 -21.00 -7.97 2.96
CA THR A 622 -19.84 -7.07 2.85
C THR A 622 -19.14 -6.78 4.18
N GLY A 623 -19.67 -7.25 5.31
CA GLY A 623 -19.19 -6.90 6.65
C GLY A 623 -17.69 -7.12 6.88
N ARG A 624 -17.13 -8.26 6.46
CA ARG A 624 -15.68 -8.54 6.60
C ARG A 624 -14.82 -7.59 5.77
N LEU A 625 -15.20 -7.35 4.52
CA LEU A 625 -14.48 -6.40 3.66
C LEU A 625 -14.60 -4.97 4.21
N ARG A 626 -15.76 -4.60 4.76
CA ARG A 626 -15.96 -3.31 5.43
C ARG A 626 -14.98 -3.10 6.57
N VAL A 627 -14.83 -4.08 7.46
CA VAL A 627 -13.83 -4.04 8.54
C VAL A 627 -12.43 -3.85 7.98
N MET A 628 -12.04 -4.64 6.97
CA MET A 628 -10.71 -4.56 6.35
C MET A 628 -10.43 -3.19 5.71
N LEU A 629 -11.39 -2.66 4.95
CA LEU A 629 -11.29 -1.33 4.33
C LEU A 629 -11.24 -0.22 5.38
N THR A 630 -11.96 -0.37 6.49
CA THR A 630 -11.95 0.61 7.59
C THR A 630 -10.60 0.64 8.30
N ILE A 631 -9.99 -0.54 8.56
CA ILE A 631 -8.64 -0.64 9.12
C ILE A 631 -7.61 0.01 8.19
N THR A 632 -7.63 -0.38 6.91
CA THR A 632 -6.65 0.11 5.92
C THR A 632 -6.83 1.59 5.60
N LEU A 633 -8.06 2.12 5.67
CA LEU A 633 -8.32 3.55 5.61
C LEU A 633 -7.69 4.26 6.80
N SER A 634 -7.87 3.76 8.03
CA SER A 634 -7.22 4.34 9.22
C SER A 634 -5.69 4.38 9.09
N GLU A 635 -5.08 3.34 8.52
CA GLU A 635 -3.64 3.30 8.25
C GLU A 635 -3.25 4.33 7.18
N LEU A 636 -4.01 4.41 6.09
CA LEU A 636 -3.75 5.35 5.00
C LEU A 636 -3.84 6.81 5.47
N MET A 637 -4.79 7.13 6.35
CA MET A 637 -4.97 8.47 6.92
C MET A 637 -3.77 8.94 7.75
N SER A 638 -2.93 8.01 8.23
CA SER A 638 -1.67 8.36 8.90
C SER A 638 -0.53 8.68 7.92
N GLU A 639 -0.60 8.18 6.67
CA GLU A 639 0.41 8.41 5.62
C GLU A 639 0.05 9.58 4.68
N VAL A 640 -1.25 9.84 4.49
CA VAL A 640 -1.75 10.87 3.59
C VAL A 640 -1.92 12.18 4.36
N GLN A 641 -1.44 13.28 3.79
CA GLN A 641 -1.76 14.61 4.31
C GLN A 641 -3.25 14.88 4.10
N VAL A 642 -4.03 14.89 5.18
CA VAL A 642 -5.49 15.12 5.15
C VAL A 642 -5.86 16.59 5.30
N THR A 643 -4.96 17.39 5.86
CA THR A 643 -5.10 18.84 6.02
C THR A 643 -3.96 19.58 5.32
N GLN A 644 -4.23 20.80 4.90
CA GLN A 644 -3.25 21.75 4.38
C GLN A 644 -3.44 23.11 5.05
N MET A 645 -2.34 23.86 5.23
CA MET A 645 -2.37 25.17 5.90
C MET A 645 -2.60 26.26 4.85
N LYS A 646 -3.60 27.12 5.08
CA LYS A 646 -3.88 28.31 4.27
C LYS A 646 -2.87 29.42 4.55
N LEU A 647 -2.84 30.40 3.65
CA LEU A 647 -2.00 31.61 3.78
C LEU A 647 -2.33 32.45 5.04
N ASP A 648 -3.54 32.32 5.56
CA ASP A 648 -4.01 32.97 6.81
C ASP A 648 -3.64 32.19 8.09
N GLY A 649 -3.01 31.02 7.96
CA GLY A 649 -2.62 30.15 9.07
C GLY A 649 -3.68 29.15 9.53
N THR A 650 -4.88 29.15 8.94
CA THR A 650 -5.94 28.17 9.24
C THR A 650 -5.74 26.85 8.50
N LEU A 651 -6.24 25.74 9.06
CA LEU A 651 -6.20 24.43 8.41
C LEU A 651 -7.43 24.22 7.52
N GLU A 652 -7.24 23.62 6.36
CA GLU A 652 -8.33 23.19 5.46
C GLU A 652 -8.11 21.77 4.94
N GLU A 653 -9.14 21.18 4.34
CA GLU A 653 -9.07 19.87 3.67
C GLU A 653 -8.04 19.89 2.54
N SER A 654 -7.12 18.92 2.53
CA SER A 654 -6.12 18.78 1.49
C SER A 654 -6.72 18.32 0.15
N GLY A 655 -6.00 18.56 -0.95
CA GLY A 655 -6.37 18.04 -2.26
C GLY A 655 -6.40 16.50 -2.31
N GLU A 656 -5.58 15.84 -1.49
CA GLU A 656 -5.52 14.40 -1.32
C GLU A 656 -6.80 13.84 -0.68
N ALA A 657 -7.26 14.43 0.43
CA ALA A 657 -8.49 14.03 1.12
C ALA A 657 -9.71 14.19 0.20
N ARG A 658 -9.79 15.29 -0.56
CA ARG A 658 -10.87 15.52 -1.53
C ARG A 658 -10.90 14.48 -2.65
N ARG A 659 -9.73 14.07 -3.16
CA ARG A 659 -9.64 13.02 -4.19
C ARG A 659 -10.08 11.66 -3.64
N LEU A 660 -9.74 11.35 -2.39
CA LEU A 660 -10.19 10.13 -1.73
C LEU A 660 -11.70 10.10 -1.56
N ARG A 661 -12.29 11.17 -1.01
CA ARG A 661 -13.73 11.36 -0.88
C ARG A 661 -14.44 11.10 -2.20
N ASN A 662 -14.04 11.81 -3.27
CA ASN A 662 -14.65 11.65 -4.59
C ASN A 662 -14.56 10.21 -5.11
N SER A 663 -13.46 9.50 -4.84
CA SER A 663 -13.28 8.11 -5.28
C SER A 663 -14.15 7.14 -4.47
N LEU A 664 -14.35 7.39 -3.18
CA LEU A 664 -15.27 6.62 -2.33
C LEU A 664 -16.73 6.84 -2.73
N GLU A 665 -17.10 8.07 -3.09
CA GLU A 665 -18.42 8.40 -3.65
C GLU A 665 -18.62 7.71 -5.01
N GLU A 666 -17.64 7.80 -5.91
CA GLU A 666 -17.67 7.18 -7.25
C GLU A 666 -17.77 5.65 -7.19
N MET A 667 -17.22 5.02 -6.14
CA MET A 667 -17.36 3.58 -5.89
C MET A 667 -18.82 3.14 -5.74
N ALA A 668 -19.70 4.00 -5.23
CA ALA A 668 -21.13 3.73 -5.04
C ALA A 668 -22.04 4.36 -6.11
N ASP A 669 -21.46 4.99 -7.15
CA ASP A 669 -22.21 5.64 -8.24
C ASP A 669 -22.57 4.63 -9.35
N GLU A 670 -23.80 4.10 -9.28
CA GLU A 670 -24.34 3.15 -10.26
C GLU A 670 -24.32 3.70 -11.69
N ALA A 671 -24.65 4.99 -11.87
CA ALA A 671 -24.78 5.59 -13.20
C ALA A 671 -23.43 5.70 -13.93
N LYS A 672 -22.34 5.96 -13.18
CA LYS A 672 -20.99 6.07 -13.75
C LYS A 672 -20.29 4.73 -13.88
N SER A 673 -20.59 3.75 -13.01
CA SER A 673 -19.88 2.47 -12.96
C SER A 673 -19.83 1.74 -14.31
N SER A 674 -20.93 1.72 -15.08
CA SER A 674 -20.93 1.09 -16.42
C SER A 674 -19.91 1.71 -17.39
N SER A 675 -19.72 3.03 -17.34
CA SER A 675 -18.74 3.72 -18.18
C SER A 675 -17.30 3.45 -17.73
N LEU A 676 -17.07 3.40 -16.42
CA LEU A 676 -15.77 3.13 -15.81
C LEU A 676 -15.27 1.70 -16.09
N LEU A 677 -16.17 0.72 -16.10
CA LEU A 677 -15.87 -0.66 -16.46
C LEU A 677 -15.38 -0.76 -17.92
N LEU A 678 -16.10 -0.11 -18.84
CA LEU A 678 -15.72 -0.07 -20.27
C LEU A 678 -14.36 0.61 -20.49
N GLU A 679 -14.12 1.76 -19.85
CA GLU A 679 -12.82 2.45 -19.90
C GLU A 679 -11.67 1.62 -19.30
N SER A 680 -11.99 0.68 -18.41
CA SER A 680 -11.05 -0.24 -17.77
C SER A 680 -10.89 -1.57 -18.52
N GLY A 681 -11.55 -1.75 -19.66
CA GLY A 681 -11.48 -2.97 -20.48
C GLY A 681 -12.28 -4.15 -19.92
N LEU A 682 -13.27 -3.89 -19.06
CA LEU A 682 -14.15 -4.90 -18.46
C LEU A 682 -15.55 -4.87 -19.09
N PRO A 683 -16.25 -6.01 -19.17
CA PRO A 683 -17.63 -6.04 -19.64
C PRO A 683 -18.58 -5.41 -18.61
N GLN A 684 -19.74 -4.91 -19.06
CA GLN A 684 -20.71 -4.23 -18.17
C GLN A 684 -21.26 -5.14 -17.06
N ASN A 685 -21.28 -6.45 -17.28
CA ASN A 685 -21.71 -7.44 -16.29
C ASN A 685 -20.58 -7.91 -15.35
N ALA A 686 -19.39 -7.30 -15.40
CA ALA A 686 -18.25 -7.70 -14.56
C ALA A 686 -18.49 -7.58 -13.05
N LEU A 687 -19.51 -6.81 -12.64
CA LEU A 687 -19.91 -6.66 -11.23
C LEU A 687 -20.97 -7.68 -10.77
N ALA A 688 -21.46 -8.54 -11.66
CA ALA A 688 -22.41 -9.58 -11.28
C ALA A 688 -21.75 -10.55 -10.27
N ALA A 689 -22.33 -10.65 -9.07
CA ALA A 689 -21.89 -11.52 -8.01
C ALA A 689 -22.80 -12.76 -7.99
N VAL A 690 -22.40 -13.81 -8.72
CA VAL A 690 -23.15 -15.07 -8.78
C VAL A 690 -22.38 -16.14 -8.00
N PRO A 691 -22.86 -16.55 -6.82
CA PRO A 691 -22.26 -17.65 -6.06
C PRO A 691 -22.21 -18.97 -6.83
N GLU A 692 -21.16 -19.76 -6.58
CA GLU A 692 -21.03 -21.11 -7.14
C GLU A 692 -22.26 -21.98 -6.81
N GLY A 693 -22.99 -22.40 -7.85
CA GLY A 693 -24.19 -23.25 -7.71
C GLY A 693 -25.52 -22.50 -7.59
N SER A 694 -25.53 -21.17 -7.68
CA SER A 694 -26.74 -20.35 -7.70
C SER A 694 -26.91 -19.62 -9.04
N ALA A 695 -28.15 -19.27 -9.40
CA ALA A 695 -28.46 -18.49 -10.60
C ALA A 695 -28.80 -17.02 -10.29
N GLU A 696 -28.84 -16.65 -9.01
CA GLU A 696 -29.23 -15.31 -8.55
C GLU A 696 -28.00 -14.42 -8.38
N ASN A 697 -28.07 -13.20 -8.94
CA ASN A 697 -27.06 -12.18 -8.72
C ASN A 697 -27.32 -11.50 -7.37
N LEU A 698 -26.36 -11.59 -6.46
CA LEU A 698 -26.45 -11.02 -5.11
C LEU A 698 -25.85 -9.61 -5.00
N TRP A 699 -25.33 -9.05 -6.10
CA TRP A 699 -24.83 -7.68 -6.11
C TRP A 699 -25.93 -6.68 -5.75
N SER A 700 -25.71 -5.89 -4.70
CA SER A 700 -26.67 -4.91 -4.20
C SER A 700 -26.05 -3.52 -4.06
N TRP A 701 -26.50 -2.57 -4.88
CA TRP A 701 -26.04 -1.18 -4.81
C TRP A 701 -26.39 -0.51 -3.47
N SER A 702 -27.44 -0.94 -2.77
CA SER A 702 -27.76 -0.39 -1.44
C SER A 702 -26.69 -0.77 -0.41
N GLU A 703 -26.16 -1.99 -0.47
CA GLU A 703 -25.07 -2.43 0.39
C GLU A 703 -23.73 -1.80 0.00
N VAL A 704 -23.45 -1.63 -1.30
CA VAL A 704 -22.25 -0.89 -1.75
C VAL A 704 -22.29 0.55 -1.28
N LYS A 705 -23.46 1.20 -1.34
CA LYS A 705 -23.66 2.56 -0.84
C LYS A 705 -23.45 2.63 0.67
N PHE A 706 -24.01 1.69 1.43
CA PHE A 706 -23.80 1.61 2.89
C PHE A 706 -22.31 1.41 3.25
N LEU A 707 -21.58 0.58 2.50
CA LEU A 707 -20.13 0.43 2.66
C LEU A 707 -19.37 1.73 2.36
N SER A 708 -19.69 2.41 1.26
CA SER A 708 -19.10 3.70 0.91
C SER A 708 -19.37 4.77 1.98
N GLU A 709 -20.63 4.89 2.43
CA GLU A 709 -21.03 5.82 3.49
C GLU A 709 -20.29 5.54 4.81
N SER A 710 -20.05 4.27 5.15
CA SER A 710 -19.26 3.88 6.33
C SER A 710 -17.80 4.36 6.23
N LEU A 711 -17.18 4.23 5.05
CA LEU A 711 -15.80 4.70 4.82
C LEU A 711 -15.72 6.23 4.77
N LEU A 712 -16.71 6.89 4.17
CA LEU A 712 -16.83 8.34 4.17
C LEU A 712 -16.98 8.88 5.59
N MET A 713 -17.80 8.25 6.44
CA MET A 713 -17.94 8.62 7.85
C MET A 713 -16.61 8.55 8.61
N ALA A 714 -15.79 7.51 8.35
CA ALA A 714 -14.45 7.38 8.94
C ALA A 714 -13.46 8.44 8.42
N LEU A 715 -13.49 8.73 7.12
CA LEU A 715 -12.71 9.81 6.49
C LEU A 715 -13.09 11.17 7.09
N ASP A 716 -14.39 11.46 7.19
CA ASP A 716 -14.93 12.72 7.70
C ASP A 716 -14.62 12.95 9.16
N ALA A 717 -14.86 11.95 10.02
CA ALA A 717 -14.53 12.05 11.44
C ALA A 717 -13.03 12.31 11.65
N SER A 718 -12.18 11.66 10.85
CA SER A 718 -10.72 11.82 10.89
C SER A 718 -10.27 13.20 10.39
N LEU A 719 -10.88 13.70 9.31
CA LEU A 719 -10.62 15.02 8.79
C LEU A 719 -11.06 16.12 9.76
N GLU A 720 -12.28 16.03 10.30
CA GLU A 720 -12.80 16.98 11.29
C GLU A 720 -11.91 17.03 12.53
N HIS A 721 -11.48 15.88 13.05
CA HIS A 721 -10.55 15.83 14.18
C HIS A 721 -9.19 16.47 13.85
N ALA A 722 -8.62 16.20 12.67
CA ALA A 722 -7.36 16.79 12.24
C ALA A 722 -7.45 18.31 12.07
N LEU A 723 -8.57 18.83 11.55
CA LEU A 723 -8.82 20.26 11.39
C LEU A 723 -8.95 20.99 12.73
N LEU A 724 -9.45 20.31 13.76
CA LEU A 724 -9.58 20.86 15.11
C LEU A 724 -8.26 20.97 15.88
N GLY A 725 -7.17 20.34 15.40
CA GLY A 725 -5.91 20.17 16.15
C GLY A 725 -5.31 21.46 16.72
N SER A 726 -5.49 22.60 16.06
CA SER A 726 -5.01 23.91 16.55
C SER A 726 -5.87 24.51 17.69
N VAL A 727 -7.10 24.02 17.87
CA VAL A 727 -8.14 24.60 18.74
C VAL A 727 -8.56 23.67 19.89
N MET A 728 -8.09 22.41 19.90
CA MET A 728 -8.48 21.39 20.90
C MET A 728 -8.15 21.79 22.35
N ASN A 729 -7.09 22.56 22.58
CA ASN A 729 -6.72 23.01 23.93
C ASN A 729 -7.64 24.11 24.48
N VAL A 730 -8.32 24.85 23.60
CA VAL A 730 -9.20 25.96 23.97
C VAL A 730 -10.63 25.48 24.19
N ASP A 731 -11.14 24.64 23.29
CA ASP A 731 -12.52 24.11 23.35
C ASP A 731 -12.51 22.60 23.55
N ARG A 732 -12.49 22.23 24.83
CA ARG A 732 -12.42 20.83 25.23
C ARG A 732 -13.71 20.06 24.90
N TYR A 733 -14.84 20.75 24.72
CA TYR A 733 -16.09 20.13 24.26
C TYR A 733 -15.99 19.68 22.81
N ALA A 734 -15.52 20.54 21.91
CA ALA A 734 -15.30 20.16 20.52
C ALA A 734 -14.26 19.04 20.40
N ALA A 735 -13.22 19.04 21.25
CA ALA A 735 -12.26 17.95 21.32
C ALA A 735 -12.94 16.61 21.69
N ALA A 736 -13.75 16.58 22.75
CA ALA A 736 -14.50 15.39 23.16
C ALA A 736 -15.48 14.91 22.08
N GLU A 737 -16.20 15.82 21.43
CA GLU A 737 -17.09 15.49 20.31
C GLU A 737 -16.34 14.88 19.11
N SER A 738 -15.13 15.37 18.83
CA SER A 738 -14.31 14.82 17.75
C SER A 738 -13.87 13.37 18.04
N PHE A 739 -13.47 13.07 19.28
CA PHE A 739 -13.16 11.70 19.70
C PHE A 739 -14.41 10.80 19.69
N TYR A 740 -15.57 11.33 20.09
CA TYR A 740 -16.84 10.61 20.00
C TYR A 740 -17.20 10.27 18.55
N LYS A 741 -17.09 11.23 17.62
CA LYS A 741 -17.32 11.00 16.18
C LYS A 741 -16.38 9.94 15.62
N LEU A 742 -15.09 10.00 15.97
CA LEU A 742 -14.10 8.98 15.60
C LEU A 742 -14.49 7.61 16.15
N ALA A 743 -14.86 7.52 17.43
CA ALA A 743 -15.33 6.27 18.02
C ALA A 743 -16.50 5.70 17.24
N MET A 744 -17.53 6.51 16.94
CA MET A 744 -18.71 6.04 16.19
C MET A 744 -18.37 5.64 14.75
N ALA A 745 -17.51 6.40 14.06
CA ALA A 745 -17.12 6.10 12.69
C ALA A 745 -16.30 4.81 12.56
N PHE A 746 -15.48 4.50 13.57
CA PHE A 746 -14.68 3.27 13.64
C PHE A 746 -15.39 2.12 14.38
N ALA A 747 -16.68 2.26 14.74
CA ALA A 747 -17.48 1.23 15.41
C ALA A 747 -17.47 -0.16 14.72
N PRO A 748 -17.43 -0.28 13.38
CA PRO A 748 -17.29 -1.58 12.71
C PRO A 748 -16.04 -2.37 13.09
N VAL A 749 -14.98 -1.70 13.57
CA VAL A 749 -13.70 -2.30 13.96
C VAL A 749 -13.55 -2.20 15.48
N PRO A 750 -13.83 -3.27 16.26
CA PRO A 750 -13.89 -3.20 17.72
C PRO A 750 -12.63 -2.62 18.38
N ASP A 751 -11.43 -2.95 17.90
CA ASP A 751 -10.19 -2.46 18.48
C ASP A 751 -10.02 -0.93 18.31
N LEU A 752 -10.35 -0.40 17.13
CA LEU A 752 -10.28 1.04 16.87
C LEU A 752 -11.40 1.79 17.61
N HIS A 753 -12.61 1.22 17.65
CA HIS A 753 -13.72 1.76 18.43
C HIS A 753 -13.37 1.88 19.92
N ILE A 754 -12.82 0.82 20.52
CA ILE A 754 -12.36 0.81 21.91
C ILE A 754 -11.24 1.83 22.12
N MET A 755 -10.26 1.90 21.21
CA MET A 755 -9.16 2.86 21.30
C MET A 755 -9.68 4.31 21.37
N TRP A 756 -10.59 4.70 20.47
CA TRP A 756 -11.15 6.06 20.46
C TRP A 756 -12.05 6.35 21.66
N LEU A 757 -12.84 5.37 22.13
CA LEU A 757 -13.60 5.51 23.38
C LEU A 757 -12.69 5.69 24.61
N LEU A 758 -11.52 5.05 24.64
CA LEU A 758 -10.54 5.22 25.71
C LEU A 758 -9.88 6.59 25.65
N HIS A 759 -9.53 7.09 24.46
CA HIS A 759 -9.05 8.47 24.33
C HIS A 759 -10.10 9.51 24.76
N LEU A 760 -11.38 9.28 24.42
CA LEU A 760 -12.49 10.10 24.92
C LEU A 760 -12.60 10.03 26.46
N CYS A 761 -12.47 8.83 27.04
CA CYS A 761 -12.46 8.62 28.49
C CYS A 761 -11.31 9.36 29.19
N GLU A 762 -10.11 9.35 28.61
CA GLU A 762 -8.93 10.08 29.10
C GLU A 762 -9.18 11.60 29.04
N ALA A 763 -9.69 12.11 27.91
CA ALA A 763 -10.03 13.52 27.76
C ALA A 763 -11.05 13.99 28.80
N HIS A 764 -12.07 13.16 29.10
CA HIS A 764 -13.06 13.45 30.16
C HIS A 764 -12.46 13.44 31.56
N GLN A 765 -11.52 12.53 31.86
CA GLN A 765 -10.81 12.52 33.14
C GLN A 765 -9.95 13.78 33.31
N GLU A 766 -9.27 14.24 32.26
CA GLU A 766 -8.55 15.51 32.29
C GLU A 766 -9.49 16.72 32.44
N MET A 767 -10.74 16.61 31.98
CA MET A 767 -11.80 17.61 32.19
C MET A 767 -12.47 17.50 33.56
N GLN A 768 -12.14 16.48 34.35
CA GLN A 768 -12.85 16.11 35.58
C GLN A 768 -14.35 15.86 35.35
N SER A 769 -14.73 15.49 34.13
CA SER A 769 -16.08 15.08 33.74
C SER A 769 -16.26 13.59 34.05
N TRP A 770 -16.32 13.26 35.33
CA TRP A 770 -16.23 11.88 35.82
C TRP A 770 -17.38 10.99 35.35
N ALA A 771 -18.59 11.54 35.20
CA ALA A 771 -19.75 10.77 34.75
C ALA A 771 -19.63 10.37 33.26
N GLU A 772 -19.19 11.29 32.40
CA GLU A 772 -18.98 11.05 30.97
C GLU A 772 -17.78 10.11 30.74
N ALA A 773 -16.71 10.26 31.53
CA ALA A 773 -15.60 9.30 31.56
C ALA A 773 -16.07 7.88 31.93
N ALA A 774 -16.92 7.77 32.95
CA ALA A 774 -17.49 6.50 33.38
C ALA A 774 -18.37 5.88 32.28
N GLN A 775 -19.21 6.69 31.61
CA GLN A 775 -20.02 6.26 30.47
C GLN A 775 -19.15 5.69 29.33
N CYS A 776 -18.01 6.32 29.02
CA CYS A 776 -17.06 5.80 28.03
C CYS A 776 -16.48 4.43 28.45
N ALA A 777 -16.12 4.26 29.72
CA ALA A 777 -15.65 2.98 30.24
C ALA A 777 -16.74 1.89 30.21
N VAL A 778 -18.01 2.24 30.50
CA VAL A 778 -19.16 1.34 30.34
C VAL A 778 -19.36 0.97 28.87
N ALA A 779 -19.24 1.91 27.95
CA ALA A 779 -19.35 1.65 26.52
C ALA A 779 -18.28 0.66 26.03
N VAL A 780 -17.01 0.86 26.43
CA VAL A 780 -15.92 -0.09 26.14
C VAL A 780 -16.24 -1.49 26.69
N ALA A 781 -16.67 -1.59 27.95
CA ALA A 781 -17.09 -2.87 28.52
C ALA A 781 -18.25 -3.49 27.75
N GLY A 782 -19.20 -2.67 27.28
CA GLY A 782 -20.34 -3.10 26.47
C GLY A 782 -19.94 -3.73 25.15
N VAL A 783 -18.98 -3.13 24.43
CA VAL A 783 -18.43 -3.66 23.18
C VAL A 783 -17.83 -5.05 23.40
N VAL A 784 -17.03 -5.22 24.47
CA VAL A 784 -16.41 -6.50 24.82
C VAL A 784 -17.48 -7.52 25.24
N MET A 785 -18.41 -7.14 26.11
CA MET A 785 -19.49 -8.01 26.58
C MET A 785 -20.38 -8.49 25.43
N GLN A 786 -20.73 -7.61 24.49
CA GLN A 786 -21.49 -7.97 23.30
C GLN A 786 -20.74 -8.99 22.43
N ALA A 787 -19.45 -8.79 22.19
CA ALA A 787 -18.62 -9.73 21.44
C ALA A 787 -18.57 -11.12 22.13
N LEU A 788 -18.42 -11.16 23.46
CA LEU A 788 -18.40 -12.41 24.25
C LEU A 788 -19.75 -13.13 24.27
N VAL A 789 -20.86 -12.40 24.38
CA VAL A 789 -22.21 -12.96 24.33
C VAL A 789 -22.51 -13.55 22.95
N CYS A 790 -22.06 -12.89 21.87
CA CYS A 790 -22.19 -13.43 20.51
C CYS A 790 -21.37 -14.72 20.30
N ARG A 791 -20.24 -14.86 21.00
CA ARG A 791 -19.40 -16.08 21.00
C ARG A 791 -19.88 -17.18 21.95
N ASN A 792 -20.95 -16.93 22.69
CA ASN A 792 -21.53 -17.86 23.67
C ASN A 792 -20.53 -18.31 24.76
N ASP A 793 -19.76 -17.37 25.31
CA ASP A 793 -18.75 -17.63 26.37
C ASP A 793 -19.35 -18.11 27.71
N GLY A 794 -20.67 -18.00 27.89
CA GLY A 794 -21.42 -18.61 29.01
C GLY A 794 -21.38 -17.85 30.34
N VAL A 795 -20.61 -16.76 30.46
CA VAL A 795 -20.53 -15.94 31.69
C VAL A 795 -21.61 -14.86 31.76
N TRP A 796 -21.89 -14.18 30.65
CA TRP A 796 -22.94 -13.16 30.54
C TRP A 796 -24.01 -13.59 29.52
N SER A 797 -25.23 -13.10 29.70
CA SER A 797 -26.38 -13.34 28.81
C SER A 797 -26.82 -12.04 28.12
N LYS A 798 -27.74 -12.14 27.16
CA LYS A 798 -28.38 -10.98 26.53
C LYS A 798 -29.05 -10.06 27.57
N ASP A 799 -29.55 -10.61 28.67
CA ASP A 799 -30.14 -9.82 29.77
C ASP A 799 -29.10 -8.95 30.47
N HIS A 800 -27.88 -9.46 30.65
CA HIS A 800 -26.79 -8.67 31.23
C HIS A 800 -26.37 -7.51 30.32
N VAL A 801 -26.36 -7.71 29.00
CA VAL A 801 -26.15 -6.63 28.02
C VAL A 801 -27.31 -5.62 28.07
N SER A 802 -28.54 -6.09 28.26
CA SER A 802 -29.71 -5.20 28.43
C SER A 802 -29.64 -4.39 29.72
N ALA A 803 -29.12 -4.96 30.82
CA ALA A 803 -28.90 -4.28 32.07
C ALA A 803 -27.79 -3.23 31.95
N LEU A 804 -26.70 -3.54 31.23
CA LEU A 804 -25.65 -2.57 30.90
C LEU A 804 -26.21 -1.39 30.08
N ARG A 805 -27.15 -1.63 29.16
CA ARG A 805 -27.79 -0.56 28.37
C ARG A 805 -28.63 0.40 29.22
N LYS A 806 -29.16 -0.06 30.36
CA LYS A 806 -29.83 0.84 31.32
C LYS A 806 -28.85 1.82 31.98
N ILE A 807 -27.57 1.44 32.05
CA ILE A 807 -26.48 2.29 32.58
C ILE A 807 -25.97 3.23 31.48
N CYS A 808 -25.75 2.69 30.27
CA CYS A 808 -25.29 3.43 29.10
C CYS A 808 -26.19 3.13 27.89
N PRO A 809 -27.21 3.97 27.61
CA PRO A 809 -28.14 3.75 26.50
C PRO A 809 -27.46 3.75 25.12
N MET A 810 -26.29 4.38 24.99
CA MET A 810 -25.48 4.45 23.78
C MET A 810 -24.83 3.11 23.37
N VAL A 811 -24.86 2.09 24.23
CA VAL A 811 -24.40 0.74 23.89
C VAL A 811 -25.38 0.13 22.86
N SER A 812 -25.05 0.30 21.57
CA SER A 812 -25.91 -0.02 20.43
C SER A 812 -26.30 -1.51 20.35
N SER A 813 -27.39 -1.82 19.65
CA SER A 813 -27.76 -3.20 19.28
C SER A 813 -26.98 -3.74 18.09
N ASP A 814 -26.32 -2.87 17.32
CA ASP A 814 -25.99 -3.13 15.91
C ASP A 814 -24.54 -3.59 15.69
N ILE A 815 -23.70 -3.56 16.72
CA ILE A 815 -22.33 -4.12 16.68
C ILE A 815 -22.36 -5.67 16.55
N THR A 816 -23.54 -6.29 16.67
CA THR A 816 -23.75 -7.72 16.96
C THR A 816 -23.44 -8.71 15.83
N SER A 817 -23.37 -8.30 14.55
CA SER A 817 -23.08 -9.22 13.43
C SER A 817 -21.68 -9.08 12.83
N GLU A 818 -21.03 -7.93 13.00
CA GLU A 818 -19.80 -7.59 12.27
C GLU A 818 -18.54 -7.73 13.13
N ALA A 819 -18.68 -7.60 14.46
CA ALA A 819 -17.58 -7.82 15.40
C ALA A 819 -17.07 -9.28 15.42
N SER A 820 -17.89 -10.26 15.01
CA SER A 820 -17.48 -11.66 14.80
C SER A 820 -16.78 -11.88 13.45
N ALA A 821 -17.02 -11.01 12.46
CA ALA A 821 -16.37 -11.00 11.16
C ALA A 821 -15.01 -10.26 11.16
N ALA A 822 -14.68 -9.56 12.26
CA ALA A 822 -13.51 -8.69 12.40
C ALA A 822 -12.21 -9.41 12.85
N GLU A 823 -12.15 -10.74 12.82
CA GLU A 823 -10.90 -11.47 13.06
C GLU A 823 -10.00 -11.37 11.83
N VAL A 824 -9.24 -10.29 11.76
CA VAL A 824 -8.21 -10.02 10.74
C VAL A 824 -6.85 -10.09 11.43
N GLU A 825 -5.83 -10.65 10.81
CA GLU A 825 -4.49 -10.78 11.42
C GLU A 825 -3.98 -9.45 12.03
N GLY A 826 -3.80 -9.41 13.36
CA GLY A 826 -3.40 -8.21 14.12
C GLY A 826 -4.55 -7.39 14.74
N TYR A 827 -5.80 -7.65 14.33
CA TYR A 827 -7.03 -7.02 14.84
C TYR A 827 -8.05 -8.09 15.28
N GLY A 828 -8.47 -8.06 16.54
CA GLY A 828 -9.53 -8.93 17.06
C GLY A 828 -9.13 -10.04 18.04
N ALA A 829 -10.18 -10.55 18.70
CA ALA A 829 -10.32 -11.66 19.66
C ALA A 829 -9.41 -11.70 20.90
N SER A 830 -8.08 -11.64 20.74
CA SER A 830 -7.14 -11.91 21.85
C SER A 830 -7.23 -10.91 23.01
N LYS A 831 -7.68 -9.67 22.73
CA LYS A 831 -7.88 -8.61 23.72
C LYS A 831 -9.31 -8.53 24.26
N LEU A 832 -10.29 -9.17 23.61
CA LEU A 832 -11.71 -9.13 23.96
C LEU A 832 -12.05 -10.30 24.89
N THR A 833 -11.60 -10.21 26.13
CA THR A 833 -11.76 -11.28 27.14
C THR A 833 -12.68 -10.85 28.28
N VAL A 834 -13.19 -11.82 29.03
CA VAL A 834 -13.94 -11.56 30.27
C VAL A 834 -13.15 -10.67 31.23
N ASP A 835 -11.82 -10.87 31.33
CA ASP A 835 -10.95 -10.05 32.18
C ASP A 835 -10.87 -8.59 31.71
N SER A 836 -10.81 -8.37 30.39
CA SER A 836 -10.83 -7.02 29.84
C SER A 836 -12.16 -6.30 30.12
N ALA A 837 -13.30 -6.97 29.94
CA ALA A 837 -14.61 -6.42 30.27
C ALA A 837 -14.71 -6.08 31.77
N VAL A 838 -14.30 -6.99 32.66
CA VAL A 838 -14.29 -6.73 34.11
C VAL A 838 -13.38 -5.55 34.47
N LYS A 839 -12.20 -5.43 33.84
CA LYS A 839 -11.29 -4.30 34.06
C LYS A 839 -11.96 -2.97 33.74
N TYR A 840 -12.66 -2.86 32.61
CA TYR A 840 -13.34 -1.63 32.22
C TYR A 840 -14.62 -1.36 33.05
N LEU A 841 -15.36 -2.40 33.46
CA LEU A 841 -16.44 -2.27 34.45
C LEU A 841 -15.91 -1.74 35.79
N GLN A 842 -14.78 -2.25 36.28
CA GLN A 842 -14.16 -1.76 37.52
C GLN A 842 -13.66 -0.30 37.39
N LEU A 843 -13.10 0.07 36.23
CA LEU A 843 -12.76 1.46 35.94
C LEU A 843 -14.00 2.35 35.96
N ALA A 844 -15.07 1.95 35.27
CA ALA A 844 -16.35 2.67 35.28
C ALA A 844 -16.91 2.83 36.70
N ASN A 845 -16.86 1.77 37.52
CA ASN A 845 -17.28 1.82 38.92
C ASN A 845 -16.47 2.83 39.75
N LYS A 846 -15.16 2.91 39.53
CA LYS A 846 -14.30 3.90 40.18
C LYS A 846 -14.65 5.33 39.76
N LEU A 847 -14.86 5.55 38.46
CA LEU A 847 -15.19 6.87 37.90
C LEU A 847 -16.58 7.34 38.34
N PHE A 848 -17.60 6.45 38.34
CA PHE A 848 -18.92 6.79 38.89
C PHE A 848 -18.89 7.03 40.39
N HIS A 849 -18.03 6.33 41.13
CA HIS A 849 -17.84 6.60 42.56
C HIS A 849 -17.22 8.00 42.77
N GLN A 850 -16.26 8.42 41.94
CA GLN A 850 -15.73 9.79 41.95
C GLN A 850 -16.78 10.84 41.54
N ALA A 851 -17.71 10.47 40.66
CA ALA A 851 -18.87 11.30 40.31
C ALA A 851 -19.99 11.28 41.36
N GLU A 852 -19.86 10.49 42.44
CA GLU A 852 -20.89 10.26 43.47
C GLU A 852 -22.22 9.72 42.91
N LEU A 853 -22.17 9.01 41.79
CA LEU A 853 -23.34 8.37 41.14
C LEU A 853 -23.46 6.90 41.55
N PHE A 854 -23.72 6.69 42.84
CA PHE A 854 -23.64 5.37 43.48
C PHE A 854 -24.61 4.30 42.95
N HIS A 855 -25.78 4.68 42.39
CA HIS A 855 -26.68 3.67 41.79
C HIS A 855 -26.05 2.98 40.58
N PHE A 856 -25.30 3.72 39.74
CA PHE A 856 -24.57 3.10 38.63
C PHE A 856 -23.46 2.17 39.15
N CYS A 857 -22.79 2.53 40.25
CA CYS A 857 -21.81 1.66 40.89
C CYS A 857 -22.43 0.32 41.33
N ALA A 858 -23.61 0.37 41.96
CA ALA A 858 -24.33 -0.84 42.37
C ALA A 858 -24.68 -1.72 41.16
N SER A 859 -25.26 -1.14 40.10
CA SER A 859 -25.61 -1.87 38.88
C SER A 859 -24.39 -2.45 38.16
N ILE A 860 -23.24 -1.77 38.18
CA ILE A 860 -21.99 -2.30 37.60
C ILE A 860 -21.47 -3.51 38.40
N LEU A 861 -21.48 -3.44 39.73
CA LEU A 861 -21.04 -4.56 40.56
C LEU A 861 -21.94 -5.80 40.38
N GLU A 862 -23.24 -5.61 40.14
CA GLU A 862 -24.16 -6.69 39.78
C GLU A 862 -23.77 -7.40 38.47
N LEU A 863 -23.15 -6.70 37.51
CA LEU A 863 -22.63 -7.29 36.28
C LEU A 863 -21.29 -8.03 36.50
N VAL A 864 -20.52 -7.68 37.54
CA VAL A 864 -19.25 -8.34 37.89
C VAL A 864 -19.48 -9.62 38.71
N ILE A 865 -20.54 -9.69 39.51
CA ILE A 865 -20.87 -10.85 40.37
C ILE A 865 -20.94 -12.19 39.59
N PRO A 866 -21.63 -12.29 38.44
CA PRO A 866 -21.68 -13.53 37.65
C PRO A 866 -20.31 -14.09 37.29
N VAL A 867 -19.34 -13.21 36.98
CA VAL A 867 -17.96 -13.60 36.65
C VAL A 867 -17.26 -14.23 37.85
N ASN A 868 -17.36 -13.60 39.03
CA ASN A 868 -16.74 -14.13 40.24
C ASN A 868 -17.39 -15.46 40.68
N LYS A 869 -18.71 -15.61 40.46
CA LYS A 869 -19.45 -16.85 40.70
C LYS A 869 -19.00 -17.97 39.77
N SER A 870 -18.92 -17.72 38.46
CA SER A 870 -18.51 -18.74 37.47
C SER A 870 -17.08 -19.24 37.73
N ARG A 871 -16.18 -18.34 38.18
CA ARG A 871 -14.79 -18.64 38.54
C ARG A 871 -14.61 -19.22 39.95
N LYS A 872 -15.68 -19.33 40.75
CA LYS A 872 -15.64 -19.73 42.18
C LYS A 872 -14.65 -18.88 43.01
N ALA A 873 -14.49 -17.61 42.66
CA ALA A 873 -13.56 -16.67 43.29
C ALA A 873 -14.18 -16.04 44.55
N TYR A 874 -14.45 -16.84 45.58
CA TYR A 874 -15.21 -16.42 46.76
C TYR A 874 -14.61 -15.22 47.52
N GLY A 875 -13.27 -15.08 47.53
CA GLY A 875 -12.62 -13.92 48.13
C GLY A 875 -12.91 -12.60 47.41
N GLN A 876 -13.01 -12.63 46.07
CA GLN A 876 -13.41 -11.45 45.29
C GLN A 876 -14.92 -11.20 45.40
N LEU A 877 -15.72 -12.27 45.47
CA LEU A 877 -17.16 -12.17 45.70
C LEU A 877 -17.48 -11.50 47.05
N ALA A 878 -16.77 -11.87 48.12
CA ALA A 878 -16.89 -11.23 49.43
C ALA A 878 -16.57 -9.73 49.35
N LYS A 879 -15.46 -9.35 48.68
CA LYS A 879 -15.09 -7.94 48.46
C LYS A 879 -16.15 -7.18 47.66
N CYS A 880 -16.70 -7.76 46.60
CA CYS A 880 -17.78 -7.14 45.81
C CYS A 880 -19.01 -6.87 46.68
N HIS A 881 -19.42 -7.82 47.52
CA HIS A 881 -20.55 -7.63 48.43
C HIS A 881 -20.27 -6.60 49.52
N THR A 882 -19.07 -6.57 50.12
CA THR A 882 -18.69 -5.49 51.06
C THR A 882 -18.72 -4.13 50.38
N THR A 883 -18.23 -4.04 49.14
CA THR A 883 -18.27 -2.78 48.37
C THR A 883 -19.71 -2.36 48.07
N LEU A 884 -20.59 -3.30 47.72
CA LEU A 884 -22.02 -3.04 47.57
C LEU A 884 -22.65 -2.52 48.88
N THR A 885 -22.31 -3.10 50.03
CA THR A 885 -22.77 -2.60 51.34
C THR A 885 -22.39 -1.14 51.52
N ASN A 886 -21.12 -0.79 51.32
CA ASN A 886 -20.64 0.59 51.46
C ASN A 886 -21.31 1.55 50.47
N ILE A 887 -21.57 1.10 49.23
CA ILE A 887 -22.28 1.89 48.20
C ILE A 887 -23.73 2.14 48.64
N TYR A 888 -24.42 1.12 49.15
CA TYR A 888 -25.79 1.28 49.65
C TYR A 888 -25.84 2.18 50.89
N GLU A 889 -24.86 2.09 51.80
CA GLU A 889 -24.69 3.04 52.90
C GLU A 889 -24.51 4.47 52.38
N SER A 890 -23.66 4.67 51.35
CA SER A 890 -23.46 5.98 50.73
C SER A 890 -24.73 6.52 50.04
N ILE A 891 -25.55 5.65 49.45
CA ILE A 891 -26.87 6.03 48.88
C ILE A 891 -27.81 6.47 50.00
N LEU A 892 -27.87 5.73 51.10
CA LEU A 892 -28.68 6.08 52.27
C LEU A 892 -28.22 7.41 52.89
N GLU A 893 -26.92 7.66 52.96
CA GLU A 893 -26.36 8.96 53.38
C GLU A 893 -26.76 10.10 52.43
N GLN A 894 -26.74 9.89 51.11
CA GLN A 894 -27.23 10.87 50.13
C GLN A 894 -28.73 11.15 50.27
N GLU A 895 -29.54 10.11 50.50
CA GLU A 895 -31.00 10.22 50.64
C GLU A 895 -31.44 10.77 52.02
N SER A 896 -30.58 10.67 53.03
CA SER A 896 -30.82 11.21 54.37
C SER A 896 -30.37 12.67 54.53
N SER A 897 -29.57 13.20 53.60
CA SER A 897 -29.11 14.59 53.62
C SER A 897 -30.29 15.60 53.59
N PRO A 898 -30.27 16.65 54.44
CA PRO A 898 -31.28 17.71 54.41
C PRO A 898 -31.17 18.61 53.17
N ILE A 899 -30.05 18.54 52.44
CA ILE A 899 -29.85 19.21 51.16
C ILE A 899 -30.06 18.16 50.06
N PRO A 900 -31.05 18.34 49.16
CA PRO A 900 -31.25 17.44 48.03
C PRO A 900 -29.98 17.29 47.20
N PHE A 901 -29.56 16.06 46.98
CA PHE A 901 -28.42 15.76 46.14
C PHE A 901 -28.75 16.06 44.67
N THR A 902 -28.00 16.96 44.05
CA THR A 902 -28.03 17.23 42.60
C THR A 902 -26.81 16.61 41.94
N ASP A 903 -27.04 15.78 40.93
CA ASP A 903 -25.99 15.04 40.24
C ASP A 903 -25.12 15.94 39.32
N ALA A 904 -25.73 16.97 38.73
CA ALA A 904 -25.11 17.96 37.87
C ALA A 904 -25.97 19.22 37.77
N THR A 905 -25.42 20.27 37.15
CA THR A 905 -26.18 21.43 36.68
C THR A 905 -26.33 21.37 35.16
N TYR A 906 -27.48 21.79 34.64
CA TYR A 906 -27.78 21.71 33.21
C TYR A 906 -28.04 23.10 32.62
N TYR A 907 -27.49 23.35 31.44
CA TYR A 907 -27.61 24.65 30.76
C TYR A 907 -27.94 24.47 29.29
N ARG A 908 -29.00 25.12 28.82
CA ARG A 908 -29.27 25.29 27.39
C ARG A 908 -28.40 26.41 26.83
N VAL A 909 -27.68 26.14 25.74
CA VAL A 909 -26.83 27.09 25.02
C VAL A 909 -27.27 27.12 23.56
N GLY A 910 -27.78 28.28 23.12
CA GLY A 910 -28.11 28.56 21.72
C GLY A 910 -27.03 29.39 21.05
N PHE A 911 -26.62 28.99 19.85
CA PHE A 911 -25.61 29.66 19.04
C PHE A 911 -26.28 30.38 17.86
N TYR A 912 -26.01 31.68 17.69
CA TYR A 912 -26.62 32.48 16.62
C TYR A 912 -25.57 33.42 15.98
N GLY A 913 -25.34 33.28 14.68
CA GLY A 913 -24.38 34.05 13.89
C GLY A 913 -23.54 33.14 12.99
N GLU A 914 -23.37 33.53 11.72
CA GLU A 914 -22.74 32.71 10.67
C GLU A 914 -21.30 32.28 11.00
N LYS A 915 -20.58 33.07 11.81
CA LYS A 915 -19.20 32.78 12.26
C LYS A 915 -19.11 31.56 13.18
N PHE A 916 -20.20 31.11 13.79
CA PHE A 916 -20.25 29.85 14.54
C PHE A 916 -20.22 28.60 13.63
N GLY A 917 -20.32 28.77 12.31
CA GLY A 917 -20.24 27.69 11.34
C GLY A 917 -21.32 26.64 11.58
N ASN A 918 -20.91 25.38 11.80
CA ASN A 918 -21.83 24.26 12.01
C ASN A 918 -22.67 24.35 13.29
N LEU A 919 -22.34 25.26 14.21
CA LEU A 919 -23.11 25.51 15.43
C LEU A 919 -24.22 26.56 15.22
N ASP A 920 -24.17 27.37 14.16
CA ASP A 920 -25.15 28.43 13.94
C ASP A 920 -26.59 27.86 13.90
N ARG A 921 -27.49 28.53 14.63
CA ARG A 921 -28.92 28.19 14.81
C ARG A 921 -29.16 26.84 15.47
N LYS A 922 -28.17 26.29 16.19
CA LYS A 922 -28.34 25.08 16.99
C LYS A 922 -28.36 25.38 18.48
N GLU A 923 -29.15 24.58 19.19
CA GLU A 923 -29.26 24.63 20.64
C GLU A 923 -28.79 23.31 21.24
N TYR A 924 -28.01 23.40 22.31
CA TYR A 924 -27.46 22.26 23.02
C TYR A 924 -27.81 22.34 24.49
N VAL A 925 -28.02 21.21 25.14
CA VAL A 925 -28.01 21.12 26.61
C VAL A 925 -26.63 20.65 27.04
N TYR A 926 -26.04 21.38 27.97
CA TYR A 926 -24.75 21.10 28.60
C TYR A 926 -24.99 20.50 29.98
N ARG A 927 -24.21 19.49 30.33
CA ARG A 927 -24.11 18.95 31.67
C ARG A 927 -22.79 19.38 32.30
N GLU A 928 -22.86 20.20 33.35
CA GLU A 928 -21.71 20.68 34.09
C GLU A 928 -21.68 20.09 35.52
N PRO A 929 -20.50 20.09 36.18
CA PRO A 929 -20.40 19.75 37.60
C PRO A 929 -21.39 20.54 38.46
N ARG A 930 -21.84 19.94 39.56
CA ARG A 930 -22.90 20.48 40.44
C ARG A 930 -22.58 21.85 41.05
N ASP A 931 -21.30 22.21 41.13
CA ASP A 931 -20.79 23.46 41.70
C ASP A 931 -20.69 24.59 40.67
N VAL A 932 -20.80 24.30 39.37
CA VAL A 932 -20.76 25.28 38.29
C VAL A 932 -22.08 26.05 38.23
N ARG A 933 -22.01 27.36 38.39
CA ARG A 933 -23.16 28.28 38.34
C ARG A 933 -23.30 28.90 36.95
N LEU A 934 -24.45 29.52 36.70
CA LEU A 934 -24.74 30.18 35.42
C LEU A 934 -23.67 31.20 35.02
N GLY A 935 -23.14 31.98 35.97
CA GLY A 935 -22.07 32.94 35.71
C GLY A 935 -20.77 32.28 35.25
N ASP A 936 -20.41 31.15 35.85
CA ASP A 936 -19.16 30.43 35.55
C ASP A 936 -19.18 29.86 34.13
N ILE A 937 -20.30 29.25 33.72
CA ILE A 937 -20.46 28.72 32.35
C ILE A 937 -20.55 29.85 31.31
N MET A 938 -21.20 30.98 31.66
CA MET A 938 -21.25 32.15 30.78
C MET A 938 -19.85 32.70 30.52
N GLU A 939 -19.02 32.85 31.54
CA GLU A 939 -17.63 33.31 31.40
C GLU A 939 -16.79 32.29 30.61
N LYS A 940 -16.90 31.00 30.96
CA LYS A 940 -16.20 29.90 30.29
C LYS A 940 -16.47 29.87 28.79
N LEU A 941 -17.74 29.88 28.37
CA LEU A 941 -18.11 29.84 26.95
C LEU A 941 -17.76 31.16 26.25
N SER A 942 -17.92 32.30 26.91
CA SER A 942 -17.53 33.59 26.33
C SER A 942 -16.04 33.61 26.02
N HIS A 943 -15.18 33.20 26.96
CA HIS A 943 -13.73 33.12 26.72
C HIS A 943 -13.35 32.15 25.58
N ILE A 944 -13.99 30.97 25.53
CA ILE A 944 -13.74 29.99 24.46
C ILE A 944 -14.05 30.57 23.09
N TYR A 945 -15.23 31.18 22.92
CA TYR A 945 -15.65 31.65 21.60
C TYR A 945 -15.12 33.03 21.23
N GLU A 946 -14.90 33.95 22.18
CA GLU A 946 -14.24 35.25 21.91
C GLU A 946 -12.84 35.06 21.31
N SER A 947 -12.07 34.11 21.84
CA SER A 947 -10.73 33.80 21.33
C SER A 947 -10.70 33.29 19.87
N ARG A 948 -11.85 32.88 19.33
CA ARG A 948 -12.02 32.39 17.93
C ARG A 948 -12.57 33.45 16.98
N MET A 949 -13.05 34.58 17.51
CA MET A 949 -13.74 35.60 16.74
C MET A 949 -12.78 36.74 16.41
N ASP A 950 -12.09 36.66 15.27
CA ASP A 950 -11.13 37.68 14.79
C ASP A 950 -11.80 39.05 14.57
N GLY A 951 -11.93 39.84 15.64
CA GLY A 951 -12.50 41.19 15.62
C GLY A 951 -14.03 41.28 15.54
N THR A 952 -14.76 40.17 15.70
CA THR A 952 -16.24 40.15 15.74
C THR A 952 -16.73 40.18 17.19
N THR A 953 -17.71 41.03 17.51
CA THR A 953 -18.23 41.15 18.89
C THR A 953 -19.12 39.96 19.25
N LEU A 954 -18.81 39.30 20.38
CA LEU A 954 -19.65 38.28 20.98
C LEU A 954 -20.61 38.93 21.99
N HIS A 955 -21.90 38.64 21.89
CA HIS A 955 -22.90 39.13 22.84
C HIS A 955 -23.63 37.97 23.49
N VAL A 956 -23.65 37.94 24.83
CA VAL A 956 -24.47 36.99 25.56
C VAL A 956 -25.86 37.57 25.79
N ILE A 957 -26.90 36.87 25.34
CA ILE A 957 -28.31 37.21 25.56
C ILE A 957 -28.65 36.78 27.00
N PRO A 958 -28.94 37.74 27.91
CA PRO A 958 -29.08 37.44 29.34
C PRO A 958 -30.47 36.90 29.71
N ASP A 959 -31.48 37.06 28.84
CA ASP A 959 -32.83 36.59 29.07
C ASP A 959 -33.13 35.29 28.31
N SER A 960 -34.03 34.47 28.85
CA SER A 960 -34.44 33.19 28.25
C SER A 960 -35.51 33.33 27.17
N ARG A 961 -35.70 34.55 26.61
CA ARG A 961 -36.71 34.83 25.60
C ARG A 961 -36.47 34.03 24.33
N GLN A 962 -37.52 33.78 23.56
CA GLN A 962 -37.37 33.13 22.26
C GLN A 962 -36.63 34.07 21.30
N VAL A 963 -35.48 33.62 20.79
CA VAL A 963 -34.67 34.38 19.85
C VAL A 963 -35.17 34.15 18.44
N LYS A 964 -35.51 35.24 17.75
CA LYS A 964 -35.79 35.21 16.32
C LYS A 964 -34.52 35.55 15.56
N ALA A 965 -33.89 34.55 14.95
CA ALA A 965 -32.60 34.71 14.28
C ALA A 965 -32.60 35.82 13.21
N ASP A 966 -33.73 36.01 12.52
CA ASP A 966 -33.86 37.02 11.45
C ASP A 966 -33.92 38.47 11.97
N GLU A 967 -34.16 38.67 13.28
CA GLU A 967 -34.20 40.00 13.93
C GLU A 967 -32.83 40.39 14.54
N LEU A 968 -31.84 39.50 14.52
CA LEU A 968 -30.49 39.75 15.05
C LEU A 968 -29.63 40.52 14.04
N GLN A 969 -28.62 41.25 14.52
CA GLN A 969 -27.74 42.02 13.65
C GLN A 969 -26.84 41.09 12.82
N PRO A 970 -26.82 41.22 11.47
CA PRO A 970 -25.92 40.44 10.62
C PRO A 970 -24.45 40.71 10.96
N GLY A 971 -23.64 39.66 11.00
CA GLY A 971 -22.19 39.76 11.28
C GLY A 971 -21.81 39.86 12.76
N VAL A 972 -22.78 39.78 13.69
CA VAL A 972 -22.56 39.71 15.14
C VAL A 972 -22.86 38.30 15.64
N CYS A 973 -22.11 37.82 16.64
CA CYS A 973 -22.31 36.51 17.25
C CYS A 973 -23.05 36.64 18.57
N TYR A 974 -24.10 35.85 18.75
CA TYR A 974 -24.90 35.81 19.97
C TYR A 974 -24.89 34.42 20.61
N LEU A 975 -24.67 34.36 21.91
CA LEU A 975 -24.87 33.18 22.74
C LEU A 975 -26.05 33.39 23.66
N GLN A 976 -26.99 32.45 23.70
CA GLN A 976 -28.05 32.46 24.71
C GLN A 976 -27.84 31.30 25.68
N ILE A 977 -27.59 31.61 26.95
CA ILE A 977 -27.33 30.60 27.98
C ILE A 977 -28.45 30.66 29.02
N THR A 978 -29.11 29.54 29.26
CA THR A 978 -30.26 29.44 30.17
C THR A 978 -30.13 28.19 31.03
N ALA A 979 -30.21 28.33 32.36
CA ALA A 979 -30.27 27.18 33.25
C ALA A 979 -31.56 26.38 33.02
N VAL A 980 -31.44 25.06 32.93
CA VAL A 980 -32.56 24.14 32.72
C VAL A 980 -32.53 23.04 33.77
N ASP A 981 -33.70 22.49 34.09
CA ASP A 981 -33.84 21.43 35.09
C ASP A 981 -34.29 20.13 34.41
N PRO A 982 -33.77 18.96 34.80
CA PRO A 982 -34.21 17.68 34.23
C PRO A 982 -35.67 17.38 34.57
N VAL A 983 -36.41 16.83 33.60
CA VAL A 983 -37.82 16.42 33.76
C VAL A 983 -37.86 14.96 34.25
N MET A 984 -38.58 14.70 35.35
CA MET A 984 -38.80 13.34 35.85
C MET A 984 -39.95 12.65 35.10
N GLU A 985 -39.97 11.31 35.02
CA GLU A 985 -40.97 10.53 34.26
C GLU A 985 -42.44 10.80 34.69
N ASP A 986 -42.66 11.24 35.93
CA ASP A 986 -43.99 11.51 36.51
C ASP A 986 -44.46 12.97 36.37
N GLU A 987 -43.67 13.87 35.76
CA GLU A 987 -44.00 15.29 35.64
C GLU A 987 -44.77 15.64 34.35
N ASP A 988 -46.02 16.09 34.50
CA ASP A 988 -46.85 16.57 33.39
C ASP A 988 -46.51 18.02 33.02
N LEU A 989 -46.36 18.28 31.71
CA LEU A 989 -46.13 19.60 31.11
C LEU A 989 -47.19 20.64 31.54
N GLY A 990 -48.41 20.18 31.82
CA GLY A 990 -49.53 21.03 32.27
C GLY A 990 -49.45 21.49 33.72
N SER A 991 -48.47 21.03 34.52
CA SER A 991 -48.36 21.39 35.93
C SER A 991 -48.10 22.89 36.11
N ARG A 992 -49.00 23.60 36.81
CA ARG A 992 -48.90 25.05 37.04
C ARG A 992 -47.89 25.43 38.12
N ARG A 993 -47.55 24.48 38.99
CA ARG A 993 -46.62 24.63 40.12
C ARG A 993 -45.27 25.20 39.64
N GLU A 994 -44.80 26.23 40.32
CA GLU A 994 -43.40 26.63 40.29
C GLU A 994 -42.50 25.52 40.85
N ARG A 995 -41.25 25.56 40.42
CA ARG A 995 -40.17 24.66 40.86
C ARG A 995 -40.07 24.69 42.38
N ILE A 996 -40.46 23.61 43.04
CA ILE A 996 -39.93 23.28 44.35
C ILE A 996 -38.77 22.35 44.05
N PHE A 997 -37.60 22.58 44.67
CA PHE A 997 -36.66 21.49 44.92
C PHE A 997 -37.47 20.41 45.64
N SER A 998 -38.02 19.46 44.89
CA SER A 998 -38.87 18.46 45.48
C SER A 998 -37.97 17.66 46.41
N LEU A 999 -38.06 17.98 47.70
CA LEU A 999 -37.71 17.14 48.83
C LEU A 999 -38.53 15.84 48.82
N SER A 1000 -39.28 15.53 47.75
CA SER A 1000 -39.90 14.23 47.57
C SER A 1000 -38.80 13.18 47.46
N THR A 1001 -38.65 12.49 48.56
CA THR A 1001 -38.00 11.20 48.79
C THR A 1001 -38.70 10.06 48.04
N GLY A 1002 -39.27 10.35 46.87
CA GLY A 1002 -39.88 9.40 45.96
C GLY A 1002 -38.80 8.77 45.10
N SER A 1003 -38.52 7.48 45.37
CA SER A 1003 -37.70 6.54 44.61
C SER A 1003 -37.08 7.12 43.32
N VAL A 1004 -35.82 7.58 43.40
CA VAL A 1004 -35.03 8.03 42.26
C VAL A 1004 -34.68 6.81 41.40
N ARG A 1005 -35.64 6.34 40.59
CA ARG A 1005 -35.50 5.17 39.72
C ARG A 1005 -34.78 5.48 38.41
N ALA A 1006 -34.71 6.75 38.00
CA ALA A 1006 -34.01 7.16 36.79
C ALA A 1006 -33.09 8.36 37.11
N ARG A 1007 -31.77 8.14 37.10
CA ARG A 1007 -30.74 9.21 37.04
C ARG A 1007 -30.26 9.42 35.59
N VAL A 1008 -31.17 9.19 34.65
CA VAL A 1008 -30.94 9.28 33.21
C VAL A 1008 -32.01 10.19 32.62
N PHE A 1009 -31.60 11.31 32.02
CA PHE A 1009 -32.53 12.38 31.60
C PHE A 1009 -32.29 12.78 30.15
N ASP A 1010 -33.33 12.78 29.33
CA ASP A 1010 -33.32 13.28 27.94
C ASP A 1010 -34.23 14.50 27.74
N ARG A 1011 -34.93 14.93 28.79
CA ARG A 1011 -35.86 16.06 28.78
C ARG A 1011 -35.50 17.08 29.84
N PHE A 1012 -35.54 18.36 29.47
CA PHE A 1012 -35.14 19.48 30.32
C PHE A 1012 -36.14 20.61 30.22
N LEU A 1013 -36.47 21.26 31.33
CA LEU A 1013 -37.44 22.34 31.39
C LEU A 1013 -36.82 23.65 31.86
N PHE A 1014 -37.36 24.78 31.39
CA PHE A 1014 -37.12 26.10 31.98
C PHE A 1014 -38.34 27.00 31.85
N ASP A 1015 -38.48 27.94 32.78
CA ASP A 1015 -39.56 28.92 32.80
C ASP A 1015 -39.04 30.31 32.40
N THR A 1016 -39.73 30.97 31.47
CA THR A 1016 -39.45 32.34 31.00
C THR A 1016 -40.59 33.27 31.39
N PRO A 1017 -40.36 34.24 32.30
CA PRO A 1017 -41.34 35.27 32.60
C PRO A 1017 -41.41 36.30 31.47
N PHE A 1018 -42.62 36.70 31.09
CA PHE A 1018 -42.83 37.75 30.10
C PHE A 1018 -44.16 38.49 30.31
N THR A 1019 -44.30 39.65 29.68
CA THR A 1019 -45.54 40.42 29.58
C THR A 1019 -45.93 40.53 28.11
N LYS A 1020 -47.23 40.66 27.79
CA LYS A 1020 -47.67 40.86 26.39
C LYS A 1020 -47.13 42.15 25.73
N ASN A 1021 -46.61 43.07 26.55
CA ASN A 1021 -45.96 44.31 26.12
C ASN A 1021 -44.45 44.14 25.84
N GLY A 1022 -43.91 42.91 25.93
CA GLY A 1022 -42.52 42.59 25.56
C GLY A 1022 -41.48 42.77 26.67
N LYS A 1023 -41.87 43.17 27.89
CA LYS A 1023 -40.98 43.22 29.06
C LYS A 1023 -40.90 41.87 29.75
N THR A 1024 -39.75 41.54 30.35
CA THR A 1024 -39.51 40.29 31.09
C THR A 1024 -40.23 40.24 32.44
N GLN A 1025 -40.32 41.38 33.14
CA GLN A 1025 -41.01 41.49 34.44
C GLN A 1025 -42.09 42.58 34.42
N GLY A 1026 -43.24 42.30 35.03
CA GLY A 1026 -44.38 43.21 35.20
C GLY A 1026 -45.10 43.01 36.55
N GLY A 1027 -46.24 43.70 36.73
CA GLY A 1027 -47.15 43.45 37.86
C GLY A 1027 -47.79 42.06 37.77
N LEU A 1028 -48.29 41.53 38.89
CA LEU A 1028 -48.86 40.17 38.95
C LEU A 1028 -50.01 39.96 37.94
N GLU A 1029 -50.78 41.01 37.68
CA GLU A 1029 -51.90 41.06 36.74
C GLU A 1029 -51.49 40.92 35.26
N ASP A 1030 -50.25 41.26 34.93
CA ASP A 1030 -49.71 41.26 33.56
C ASP A 1030 -48.56 40.25 33.36
N GLN A 1031 -48.17 39.51 34.42
CA GLN A 1031 -47.02 38.61 34.42
C GLN A 1031 -47.39 37.21 33.90
N TRP A 1032 -47.11 36.98 32.61
CA TRP A 1032 -47.19 35.65 32.01
C TRP A 1032 -45.94 34.83 32.30
N LYS A 1033 -46.09 33.51 32.27
CA LYS A 1033 -44.99 32.54 32.39
C LYS A 1033 -45.05 31.58 31.21
N ARG A 1034 -43.94 31.39 30.51
CA ARG A 1034 -43.80 30.35 29.47
C ARG A 1034 -42.91 29.24 29.99
N ARG A 1035 -43.43 28.01 30.07
CA ARG A 1035 -42.64 26.82 30.34
C ARG A 1035 -42.21 26.20 29.02
N THR A 1036 -40.91 25.98 28.88
CA THR A 1036 -40.33 25.36 27.69
C THR A 1036 -39.69 24.05 28.08
N VAL A 1037 -40.02 22.97 27.36
CA VAL A 1037 -39.40 21.66 27.51
C VAL A 1037 -38.63 21.29 26.26
N LEU A 1038 -37.37 20.97 26.48
CA LEU A 1038 -36.38 20.58 25.50
C LEU A 1038 -36.21 19.08 25.57
N GLN A 1039 -36.13 18.42 24.42
CA GLN A 1039 -35.71 17.03 24.31
C GLN A 1039 -34.37 16.97 23.57
N THR A 1040 -33.40 16.29 24.16
CA THR A 1040 -32.07 16.08 23.58
C THR A 1040 -32.05 14.82 22.72
N GLU A 1041 -31.04 14.71 21.84
CA GLU A 1041 -30.86 13.56 20.93
C GLU A 1041 -30.60 12.22 21.66
N GLY A 1042 -30.19 12.30 22.92
CA GLY A 1042 -29.99 11.17 23.81
C GLY A 1042 -30.15 11.61 25.26
N SER A 1043 -29.74 10.76 26.18
CA SER A 1043 -29.88 11.00 27.62
C SER A 1043 -28.55 11.29 28.31
N PHE A 1044 -28.57 12.17 29.30
CA PHE A 1044 -27.47 12.37 30.24
C PHE A 1044 -27.54 11.39 31.42
N PRO A 1045 -26.38 10.98 32.00
CA PRO A 1045 -25.03 11.24 31.52
C PRO A 1045 -24.74 10.50 30.20
N ALA A 1046 -24.11 11.18 29.25
CA ALA A 1046 -23.84 10.70 27.89
C ALA A 1046 -22.34 10.44 27.67
N LEU A 1047 -21.95 10.06 26.44
CA LEU A 1047 -20.53 9.95 26.05
C LEU A 1047 -19.86 11.32 25.85
N VAL A 1048 -20.64 12.39 25.73
CA VAL A 1048 -20.18 13.77 25.54
C VAL A 1048 -20.92 14.70 26.53
N ASN A 1049 -20.33 15.85 26.86
CA ASN A 1049 -20.88 16.76 27.87
C ASN A 1049 -22.06 17.60 27.39
N ARG A 1050 -22.28 17.70 26.08
CA ARG A 1050 -23.42 18.43 25.50
C ARG A 1050 -24.12 17.59 24.45
N LEU A 1051 -25.44 17.70 24.39
CA LEU A 1051 -26.29 16.99 23.44
C LEU A 1051 -27.16 17.99 22.69
N LEU A 1052 -27.39 17.73 21.39
CA LEU A 1052 -28.22 18.57 20.55
C LEU A 1052 -29.69 18.50 21.00
N VAL A 1053 -30.37 19.65 21.03
CA VAL A 1053 -31.82 19.72 21.22
C VAL A 1053 -32.51 19.38 19.90
N ILE A 1054 -33.28 18.29 19.89
CA ILE A 1054 -34.01 17.80 18.71
C ILE A 1054 -35.48 18.22 18.71
N LYS A 1055 -36.03 18.55 19.89
CA LYS A 1055 -37.43 18.94 20.05
C LYS A 1055 -37.55 20.02 21.12
N CYS A 1056 -38.39 21.01 20.87
CA CYS A 1056 -38.69 22.10 21.80
C CYS A 1056 -40.21 22.34 21.81
N GLU A 1057 -40.82 22.18 22.98
CA GLU A 1057 -42.25 22.41 23.21
C GLU A 1057 -42.41 23.53 24.24
N SER A 1058 -43.38 24.42 24.07
CA SER A 1058 -43.63 25.47 25.06
C SER A 1058 -45.11 25.63 25.37
N LEU A 1059 -45.41 25.90 26.64
CA LEU A 1059 -46.74 26.13 27.18
C LEU A 1059 -46.76 27.48 27.90
N GLU A 1060 -47.74 28.31 27.61
CA GLU A 1060 -47.92 29.61 28.26
C GLU A 1060 -49.00 29.53 29.33
N PHE A 1061 -48.67 30.03 30.52
CA PHE A 1061 -49.58 30.21 31.64
C PHE A 1061 -49.99 31.67 31.73
N SER A 1062 -51.30 31.90 31.83
CA SER A 1062 -51.86 33.23 32.07
C SER A 1062 -51.42 33.79 33.44
N PRO A 1063 -51.56 35.11 33.68
CA PRO A 1063 -51.13 35.72 34.94
C PRO A 1063 -51.81 35.10 36.17
N VAL A 1064 -53.07 34.70 36.03
CA VAL A 1064 -53.86 34.02 37.07
C VAL A 1064 -53.33 32.61 37.32
N GLU A 1065 -53.10 31.84 36.26
CA GLU A 1065 -52.56 30.48 36.37
C GLU A 1065 -51.14 30.48 36.95
N ASN A 1066 -50.33 31.48 36.58
CA ASN A 1066 -49.01 31.70 37.15
C ASN A 1066 -49.11 31.96 38.66
N ALA A 1067 -50.04 32.85 39.07
CA ALA A 1067 -50.26 33.15 40.48
C ALA A 1067 -50.82 31.98 41.29
N ILE A 1068 -51.74 31.18 40.73
CA ILE A 1068 -52.18 29.91 41.31
C ILE A 1068 -50.97 28.98 41.50
N GLY A 1069 -50.14 28.85 40.47
CA GLY A 1069 -48.91 28.07 40.52
C GLY A 1069 -47.96 28.47 41.66
N MET A 1070 -47.76 29.77 41.89
CA MET A 1070 -46.96 30.28 43.03
C MET A 1070 -47.52 29.82 44.37
N ILE A 1071 -48.84 29.89 44.54
CA ILE A 1071 -49.53 29.49 45.78
C ILE A 1071 -49.44 27.97 45.97
N GLU A 1072 -49.72 27.19 44.93
CA GLU A 1072 -49.63 25.72 44.97
C GLU A 1072 -48.21 25.26 45.31
N THR A 1073 -47.18 25.91 44.76
CA THR A 1073 -45.77 25.65 45.09
C THR A 1073 -45.48 25.91 46.55
N ARG A 1074 -45.89 27.07 47.07
CA ARG A 1074 -45.67 27.38 48.49
C ARG A 1074 -46.41 26.40 49.40
N THR A 1075 -47.63 26.04 49.02
CA THR A 1075 -48.47 25.03 49.72
C THR A 1075 -47.81 23.66 49.74
N ALA A 1076 -47.32 23.19 48.60
CA ALA A 1076 -46.67 21.88 48.50
C ALA A 1076 -45.32 21.86 49.24
N ALA A 1077 -44.55 22.95 49.25
CA ALA A 1077 -43.30 23.05 50.02
C ALA A 1077 -43.57 22.91 51.52
N LEU A 1078 -44.61 23.58 52.03
CA LEU A 1078 -45.06 23.41 53.42
C LEU A 1078 -45.59 22.00 53.68
N ARG A 1079 -46.37 21.42 52.75
CA ARG A 1079 -46.93 20.07 52.89
C ARG A 1079 -45.85 19.01 53.00
N ASN A 1080 -44.81 19.08 52.17
CA ASN A 1080 -43.70 18.12 52.19
C ASN A 1080 -43.00 18.08 53.56
N GLU A 1081 -42.73 19.25 54.16
CA GLU A 1081 -42.17 19.35 55.52
C GLU A 1081 -43.09 18.77 56.62
N LEU A 1082 -44.39 18.66 56.34
CA LEU A 1082 -45.40 18.14 57.26
C LEU A 1082 -45.70 16.64 57.10
N GLU A 1083 -45.40 16.03 55.96
CA GLU A 1083 -45.82 14.67 55.61
C GLU A 1083 -44.77 13.56 55.85
N GLU A 1084 -43.49 13.88 56.08
CA GLU A 1084 -42.47 12.83 56.33
C GLU A 1084 -42.49 12.23 57.76
N PRO A 1085 -42.51 10.88 57.88
CA PRO A 1085 -42.09 10.15 59.06
C PRO A 1085 -40.65 9.62 58.87
N ARG A 1086 -39.64 10.28 59.45
CA ARG A 1086 -38.28 9.72 59.58
C ARG A 1086 -37.96 9.47 61.05
N SER A 1087 -37.50 8.27 61.33
CA SER A 1087 -37.54 7.57 62.62
C SER A 1087 -36.24 7.64 63.42
N SER A 1088 -35.65 8.84 63.53
CA SER A 1088 -34.39 9.05 64.24
C SER A 1088 -34.45 10.31 65.12
N GLU A 1089 -34.12 10.17 66.41
CA GLU A 1089 -34.18 11.24 67.43
C GLU A 1089 -33.28 12.46 67.12
N GLY A 1090 -32.39 12.39 66.11
CA GLY A 1090 -31.46 13.46 65.72
C GLY A 1090 -31.94 14.46 64.65
N ASP A 1091 -33.05 14.20 63.95
CA ASP A 1091 -33.48 14.98 62.75
C ASP A 1091 -34.39 16.20 63.06
N GLN A 1092 -34.62 16.54 64.33
CA GLN A 1092 -35.66 17.51 64.72
C GLN A 1092 -35.27 18.99 64.46
N LEU A 1093 -33.99 19.34 64.63
CA LEU A 1093 -33.48 20.72 64.53
C LEU A 1093 -33.45 21.29 63.09
N PRO A 1094 -32.94 20.58 62.06
CA PRO A 1094 -32.94 21.07 60.67
C PRO A 1094 -34.35 21.25 60.10
N ARG A 1095 -35.26 20.31 60.46
CA ARG A 1095 -36.68 20.37 60.11
C ARG A 1095 -37.36 21.60 60.69
N LEU A 1096 -37.09 21.91 61.96
CA LEU A 1096 -37.64 23.08 62.61
C LEU A 1096 -37.20 24.37 61.89
N GLN A 1097 -35.92 24.51 61.55
CA GLN A 1097 -35.38 25.68 60.85
C GLN A 1097 -35.93 25.85 59.42
N SER A 1098 -36.03 24.75 58.64
CA SER A 1098 -36.64 24.80 57.29
C SER A 1098 -38.11 25.18 57.37
N LEU A 1099 -38.87 24.52 58.25
CA LEU A 1099 -40.28 24.80 58.49
C LEU A 1099 -40.49 26.25 58.96
N GLN A 1100 -39.68 26.75 59.90
CA GLN A 1100 -39.70 28.15 60.36
C GLN A 1100 -39.51 29.13 59.22
N ARG A 1101 -38.48 28.93 58.38
CA ARG A 1101 -38.18 29.80 57.23
C ARG A 1101 -39.31 29.82 56.21
N ILE A 1102 -39.83 28.65 55.82
CA ILE A 1102 -40.91 28.57 54.82
C ILE A 1102 -42.21 29.13 55.40
N LEU A 1103 -42.55 28.78 56.65
CA LEU A 1103 -43.76 29.24 57.32
C LEU A 1103 -43.73 30.76 57.56
N GLN A 1104 -42.63 31.31 58.06
CA GLN A 1104 -42.45 32.75 58.23
C GLN A 1104 -42.62 33.50 56.91
N GLY A 1105 -41.96 33.06 55.84
CA GLY A 1105 -42.12 33.66 54.52
C GLY A 1105 -43.49 33.41 53.86
N SER A 1106 -44.39 32.68 54.52
CA SER A 1106 -45.76 32.42 54.06
C SER A 1106 -46.79 33.24 54.83
N VAL A 1107 -46.65 33.37 56.16
CA VAL A 1107 -47.64 34.03 57.04
C VAL A 1107 -47.18 35.37 57.64
N ALA A 1108 -45.89 35.68 57.57
CA ALA A 1108 -45.27 36.87 58.16
C ALA A 1108 -44.24 37.47 57.20
N VAL A 1109 -44.67 37.78 55.98
CA VAL A 1109 -43.80 38.24 54.88
C VAL A 1109 -43.32 39.69 55.11
N GLN A 1110 -42.02 39.94 54.98
CA GLN A 1110 -41.40 41.26 55.25
C GLN A 1110 -40.88 42.01 54.01
N VAL A 1111 -40.62 41.31 52.89
CA VAL A 1111 -39.92 41.86 51.71
C VAL A 1111 -40.76 41.80 50.42
N ASN A 1112 -41.52 40.71 50.21
CA ASN A 1112 -42.39 40.52 49.04
C ASN A 1112 -43.86 40.68 49.44
N SER A 1113 -44.74 41.09 48.52
CA SER A 1113 -46.15 41.40 48.82
C SER A 1113 -47.07 40.18 49.10
N GLY A 1114 -46.50 38.96 49.17
CA GLY A 1114 -47.15 37.75 49.67
C GLY A 1114 -48.41 37.30 48.91
N VAL A 1115 -49.13 36.33 49.46
CA VAL A 1115 -50.39 35.79 48.90
C VAL A 1115 -51.50 36.85 48.84
N LEU A 1116 -51.43 37.88 49.71
CA LEU A 1116 -52.35 39.02 49.71
C LEU A 1116 -52.27 39.83 48.41
N SER A 1117 -51.08 39.99 47.82
CA SER A 1117 -50.93 40.68 46.54
C SER A 1117 -51.60 39.96 45.36
N VAL A 1118 -51.70 38.63 45.44
CA VAL A 1118 -52.48 37.84 44.48
C VAL A 1118 -53.97 38.14 44.64
N CYS A 1119 -54.45 38.26 45.88
CA CYS A 1119 -55.85 38.59 46.15
C CYS A 1119 -56.19 40.03 45.75
N THR A 1120 -55.31 41.00 45.99
CA THR A 1120 -55.53 42.38 45.53
C THR A 1120 -55.52 42.47 44.00
N ALA A 1121 -54.60 41.77 43.31
CA ALA A 1121 -54.50 41.82 41.85
C ALA A 1121 -55.69 41.16 41.13
N PHE A 1122 -56.24 40.05 41.67
CA PHE A 1122 -57.23 39.24 40.97
C PHE A 1122 -58.63 39.22 41.61
N LEU A 1123 -58.76 39.50 42.91
CA LEU A 1123 -60.05 39.40 43.64
C LEU A 1123 -60.62 40.75 44.09
N SER A 1124 -59.90 41.86 43.88
CA SER A 1124 -60.37 43.22 44.23
C SER A 1124 -60.88 43.99 43.01
N GLY A 1125 -61.94 44.80 43.17
CA GLY A 1125 -62.40 45.76 42.16
C GLY A 1125 -62.93 45.17 40.83
N GLU A 1126 -62.76 45.90 39.72
CA GLU A 1126 -63.15 45.48 38.35
C GLU A 1126 -62.46 44.18 37.84
N PRO A 1127 -61.17 43.89 38.14
CA PRO A 1127 -60.49 42.67 37.70
C PRO A 1127 -61.20 41.34 38.02
N ALA A 1128 -61.88 41.25 39.16
CA ALA A 1128 -62.64 40.07 39.57
C ALA A 1128 -63.78 39.69 38.59
N THR A 1129 -64.29 40.66 37.82
CA THR A 1129 -65.33 40.43 36.81
C THR A 1129 -64.80 39.97 35.45
N ARG A 1130 -63.48 40.07 35.21
CA ARG A 1130 -62.82 39.66 33.96
C ARG A 1130 -62.34 38.20 33.96
N LEU A 1131 -62.32 37.55 35.13
CA LEU A 1131 -61.87 36.17 35.31
C LEU A 1131 -62.96 35.18 34.88
N ARG A 1132 -62.55 34.05 34.27
CA ARG A 1132 -63.51 32.97 34.00
C ARG A 1132 -63.92 32.31 35.32
N SER A 1133 -65.17 31.88 35.42
CA SER A 1133 -65.71 31.24 36.64
C SER A 1133 -64.85 30.05 37.14
N GLN A 1134 -64.22 29.31 36.22
CA GLN A 1134 -63.35 28.17 36.54
C GLN A 1134 -62.00 28.60 37.13
N GLU A 1135 -61.39 29.67 36.61
CA GLU A 1135 -60.11 30.21 37.10
C GLU A 1135 -60.28 30.80 38.50
N LEU A 1136 -61.39 31.50 38.73
CA LEU A 1136 -61.75 32.05 40.03
C LEU A 1136 -61.94 30.94 41.08
N GLN A 1137 -62.64 29.86 40.73
CA GLN A 1137 -62.82 28.70 41.63
C GLN A 1137 -61.49 28.02 41.95
N GLN A 1138 -60.60 27.85 40.97
CA GLN A 1138 -59.28 27.25 41.18
C GLN A 1138 -58.38 28.11 42.08
N LEU A 1139 -58.39 29.44 41.90
CA LEU A 1139 -57.65 30.36 42.76
C LEU A 1139 -58.15 30.33 44.22
N ILE A 1140 -59.47 30.34 44.41
CA ILE A 1140 -60.08 30.23 45.75
C ILE A 1140 -59.72 28.89 46.40
N ALA A 1141 -59.79 27.78 45.66
CA ALA A 1141 -59.43 26.46 46.17
C ALA A 1141 -57.96 26.39 46.59
N ALA A 1142 -57.02 26.89 45.77
CA ALA A 1142 -55.60 26.94 46.10
C ALA A 1142 -55.31 27.78 47.35
N LEU A 1143 -56.01 28.92 47.52
CA LEU A 1143 -55.90 29.77 48.71
C LEU A 1143 -56.42 29.09 49.98
N LEU A 1144 -57.56 28.39 49.90
CA LEU A 1144 -58.12 27.63 51.02
C LEU A 1144 -57.19 26.49 51.45
N GLU A 1145 -56.65 25.76 50.47
CA GLU A 1145 -55.68 24.69 50.69
C GLU A 1145 -54.39 25.22 51.35
N PHE A 1146 -53.85 26.33 50.85
CA PHE A 1146 -52.69 27.01 51.43
C PHE A 1146 -52.92 27.36 52.90
N MET A 1147 -54.07 27.98 53.22
CA MET A 1147 -54.41 28.36 54.60
C MET A 1147 -54.57 27.14 55.51
N ALA A 1148 -55.17 26.06 55.02
CA ALA A 1148 -55.29 24.81 55.77
C ALA A 1148 -53.91 24.19 56.08
N VAL A 1149 -52.99 24.21 55.11
CA VAL A 1149 -51.61 23.73 55.28
C VAL A 1149 -50.81 24.63 56.23
N CYS A 1150 -50.91 25.96 56.13
CA CYS A 1150 -50.29 26.89 57.09
C CYS A 1150 -50.79 26.67 58.52
N LYS A 1151 -52.09 26.47 58.72
CA LYS A 1151 -52.67 26.15 60.03
C LYS A 1151 -52.10 24.84 60.59
N ARG A 1152 -51.95 23.81 59.76
CA ARG A 1152 -51.30 22.54 60.13
C ARG A 1152 -49.83 22.75 60.46
N ALA A 1153 -49.11 23.57 59.69
CA ALA A 1153 -47.71 23.91 59.91
C ALA A 1153 -47.47 24.61 61.25
N ILE A 1154 -48.30 25.59 61.61
CA ILE A 1154 -48.23 26.28 62.92
C ILE A 1154 -48.43 25.29 64.07
N ARG A 1155 -49.40 24.37 63.95
CA ARG A 1155 -49.65 23.33 64.96
C ARG A 1155 -48.47 22.37 65.11
N VAL A 1156 -47.81 22.00 64.01
CA VAL A 1156 -46.63 21.13 64.03
C VAL A 1156 -45.43 21.88 64.60
N HIS A 1157 -45.21 23.13 64.20
CA HIS A 1157 -44.16 24.00 64.73
C HIS A 1157 -44.26 24.13 66.26
N PHE A 1158 -45.46 24.36 66.82
CA PHE A 1158 -45.67 24.41 68.27
C PHE A 1158 -45.21 23.14 69.01
N ARG A 1159 -45.29 21.97 68.36
CA ARG A 1159 -44.87 20.69 68.96
C ARG A 1159 -43.36 20.45 68.87
N LEU A 1160 -42.66 21.17 68.00
CA LEU A 1160 -41.23 20.97 67.71
C LEU A 1160 -40.33 22.00 68.39
N ILE A 1161 -40.86 23.13 68.85
CA ILE A 1161 -40.09 24.23 69.46
C ILE A 1161 -39.75 24.03 70.94
N GLY A 1162 -38.61 24.60 71.36
CA GLY A 1162 -38.24 24.82 72.78
C GLY A 1162 -38.71 26.17 73.33
N GLU A 1163 -38.30 26.52 74.56
CA GLU A 1163 -38.67 27.81 75.20
C GLU A 1163 -38.14 29.04 74.44
N GLU A 1164 -37.01 28.91 73.76
CA GLU A 1164 -36.32 29.98 73.02
C GLU A 1164 -37.10 30.49 71.78
N ASP A 1165 -37.95 29.66 71.19
CA ASP A 1165 -38.70 29.97 69.97
C ASP A 1165 -40.18 30.37 70.24
N GLN A 1166 -40.60 30.49 71.50
CA GLN A 1166 -42.00 30.80 71.87
C GLN A 1166 -42.44 32.19 71.40
N ASP A 1167 -41.57 33.20 71.52
CA ASP A 1167 -41.86 34.55 71.03
C ASP A 1167 -42.00 34.58 69.50
N PHE A 1168 -41.13 33.84 68.80
CA PHE A 1168 -41.20 33.69 67.35
C PHE A 1168 -42.46 32.93 66.91
N HIS A 1169 -42.86 31.88 67.62
CA HIS A 1169 -44.11 31.17 67.37
C HIS A 1169 -45.33 32.09 67.53
N THR A 1170 -45.34 32.93 68.57
CA THR A 1170 -46.40 33.91 68.80
C THR A 1170 -46.49 34.92 67.65
N GLN A 1171 -45.35 35.35 67.10
CA GLN A 1171 -45.32 36.19 65.89
C GLN A 1171 -45.91 35.48 64.66
N LEU A 1172 -45.61 34.20 64.45
CA LEU A 1172 -46.18 33.43 63.34
C LEU A 1172 -47.70 33.23 63.49
N VAL A 1173 -48.18 32.99 64.72
CA VAL A 1173 -49.62 32.88 65.01
C VAL A 1173 -50.33 34.20 64.74
N ASN A 1174 -49.76 35.33 65.21
CA ASN A 1174 -50.31 36.66 64.95
C ASN A 1174 -50.31 36.99 63.45
N GLY A 1175 -49.23 36.65 62.73
CA GLY A 1175 -49.15 36.80 61.27
C GLY A 1175 -50.22 36.00 60.54
N PHE A 1176 -50.43 34.73 60.93
CA PHE A 1176 -51.48 33.90 60.35
C PHE A 1176 -52.89 34.41 60.66
N GLN A 1177 -53.14 34.92 61.87
CA GLN A 1177 -54.42 35.54 62.24
C GLN A 1177 -54.68 36.81 61.41
N SER A 1178 -53.67 37.67 61.24
CA SER A 1178 -53.75 38.86 60.38
C SER A 1178 -54.05 38.49 58.93
N LEU A 1179 -53.32 37.51 58.40
CA LEU A 1179 -53.51 37.00 57.04
C LEU A 1179 -54.93 36.42 56.85
N THR A 1180 -55.44 35.68 57.84
CA THR A 1180 -56.81 35.14 57.82
C THR A 1180 -57.86 36.25 57.81
N ALA A 1181 -57.68 37.28 58.65
CA ALA A 1181 -58.58 38.43 58.72
C ALA A 1181 -58.61 39.19 57.39
N GLU A 1182 -57.46 39.49 56.80
CA GLU A 1182 -57.36 40.21 55.53
C GLU A 1182 -57.91 39.39 54.35
N LEU A 1183 -57.61 38.08 54.27
CA LEU A 1183 -58.13 37.21 53.22
C LEU A 1183 -59.65 37.02 53.30
N SER A 1184 -60.24 37.05 54.51
CA SER A 1184 -61.69 36.93 54.69
C SER A 1184 -62.49 38.07 54.05
N HIS A 1185 -61.87 39.23 53.80
CA HIS A 1185 -62.50 40.35 53.08
C HIS A 1185 -62.71 40.03 51.60
N TYR A 1186 -61.88 39.15 51.03
CA TYR A 1186 -61.96 38.72 49.63
C TYR A 1186 -62.71 37.40 49.47
N ILE A 1187 -62.54 36.47 50.42
CA ILE A 1187 -63.15 35.13 50.39
C ILE A 1187 -63.85 34.88 51.74
N PRO A 1188 -65.14 35.21 51.87
CA PRO A 1188 -65.88 35.03 53.13
C PRO A 1188 -65.92 33.58 53.65
N ALA A 1189 -65.81 32.60 52.75
CA ALA A 1189 -65.80 31.16 53.09
C ALA A 1189 -64.60 30.71 53.96
N ILE A 1190 -63.52 31.50 54.00
CA ILE A 1190 -62.33 31.22 54.84
C ILE A 1190 -62.70 31.19 56.33
N LEU A 1191 -63.66 32.01 56.78
CA LEU A 1191 -64.11 32.06 58.18
C LEU A 1191 -65.04 30.89 58.56
N SER A 1192 -65.62 30.18 57.59
CA SER A 1192 -66.52 29.05 57.82
C SER A 1192 -65.85 27.68 57.78
N GLU A 1193 -64.71 27.54 57.08
CA GLU A 1193 -64.01 26.25 56.90
C GLU A 1193 -62.74 26.08 57.77
N LEU A 1194 -62.14 27.17 58.26
CA LEU A 1194 -60.95 27.17 59.14
C LEU A 1194 -61.36 27.50 60.58
#